data_AF-A0A087XBJ9-F1
#
_entry.id   AF-A0A087XBJ9-F1
#
_cell.length_a   1.000
_cell.length_b   1.000
_cell.length_c   1.000
_cell.angle_alpha   90.00
_cell.angle_beta   90.00
_cell.angle_gamma   90.00
#
_symmetry.space_group_name_H-M   'P 1'
#
loop_
_entity.id
_entity.type
_entity.pdbx_description
1 polymer ?
#
loop_
_entity_poly.entity_id
_entity_poly.type
_entity_poly.pdbx_seq_one_letter_code
_entity_poly.pdbx_strand_id
1 'polypeptide(L)'
;MGPIWQVNNTIKQSTLTSVVDYLQREINQDRKKVLLQCFGTVLSRLLETSRYRFGIELLLIKEYLSLPLRSVQPVLAAAHINTIRVILQYYNSFKGTIQLSKEYQSTMVSVILKTHLAADNGLLLDLGSLLVAVSPDDIKTFPSLQNNVNLKAIIRISQAFTTFLMLLFPLRWETINANLDRMSLAQQEAFGLWYSKILSPSNITRGQQSLIRDTGNLIAYLPFHLFQHLSAAQLLDGLDVLQRNTLSPLKQDFIANKLIRTYRNMTAQDLMRLGDLLCLAEAQDLLVYKNTEVFQVIQENIMNCTLSGLSVPSQLVSDLLLSNPEFKIPSSLSPDRLKEIAPLLPLLSVTFLNGLTTSQLLSALPALSTVPFTPTQQTSTSTCGNPARISVQDNGVKHLDIFYCINKLILQWWLEVICYMLFLFLPCGILWFYNRSLGTLGQGVSCQDLHQLLQADRSPSFVRKILALLRQQPGLLHTALKRCVIEELYPLQFFADLLQDLGAEIALCIPMDIIRLFPAEMMDILKKMIVASPQYFLMLTRIQQEILVDKIIQRMFWNMYTGPFTEEEFRSLDILAPFVADEVFVQVDRSFFAKNLDYLQRLCYSSSKMEIVARILQEPAVFGPVTNWTQDTLSVVGRFLFFLPSNVLQDLPLSLMTVGRVEKLFMSQRQWEDGDVGILCSDTNERKDVFSKQQFVLQFFLGFLKMNSLSFPKVSPIVPTCEILRTTAPSAWTSSSFSSMSSSAFSNCLELIGQDPFLASYQRTEILKRVKKMYGPASSFSQSVIAQLGGIAVELSPEELSTLRLTERRSISALGALNTWNKRQLTALFTAVLNSTKLTPSKLDSSMLVALGHIVCGAQIAEINTFNNVEFSKAVLWLGKLNLSCSEEQMGALVGLLTNSLAFGLMSSWGTDVFIEIGALAAGLPDIVMSSLVKEQIEGISPMAMSMIPPKKFSVVFHQDQINMFTYEQAYALTPQQRAALTDVQKRAIDMVLTCWKRNIAPADLSAGLAQSHSPLCIILGLLMVLATFLILIPL
;
A
#
# COMPACT_ATOMS: atom_id res chain seq x y z
N MET A 1 44.91 -5.23 62.64
CA MET A 1 44.06 -6.05 63.53
C MET A 1 43.94 -5.31 64.86
N GLY A 2 42.72 -5.06 65.33
CA GLY A 2 42.45 -4.60 66.71
C GLY A 2 41.63 -5.66 67.43
N PRO A 3 41.59 -5.68 68.78
CA PRO A 3 41.00 -6.77 69.54
C PRO A 3 39.50 -6.90 69.29
N ILE A 4 39.07 -8.10 68.91
CA ILE A 4 37.66 -8.46 68.78
C ILE A 4 37.11 -8.65 70.19
N TRP A 5 36.30 -7.70 70.66
CA TRP A 5 35.49 -7.89 71.87
C TRP A 5 34.47 -9.02 71.61
N GLN A 6 34.74 -10.21 72.16
CA GLN A 6 33.74 -11.29 72.18
C GLN A 6 32.64 -10.95 73.19
N VAL A 7 31.65 -10.17 72.75
CA VAL A 7 30.45 -9.90 73.52
C VAL A 7 29.69 -11.21 73.72
N ASN A 8 29.55 -11.67 74.97
CA ASN A 8 28.78 -12.86 75.31
C ASN A 8 27.31 -12.68 74.90
N ASN A 9 26.62 -13.74 74.47
CA ASN A 9 25.25 -13.67 73.94
C ASN A 9 24.26 -13.04 74.94
N THR A 10 24.46 -13.25 76.24
CA THR A 10 23.67 -12.62 77.31
C THR A 10 23.83 -11.10 77.34
N ILE A 11 25.05 -10.59 77.11
CA ILE A 11 25.33 -9.14 77.03
C ILE A 11 24.70 -8.57 75.77
N LYS A 12 24.83 -9.23 74.61
CA LYS A 12 24.20 -8.79 73.35
C LYS A 12 22.68 -8.61 73.52
N GLN A 13 21.99 -9.59 74.10
CA GLN A 13 20.55 -9.54 74.29
C GLN A 13 20.14 -8.46 75.31
N SER A 14 20.89 -8.31 76.41
CA SER A 14 20.66 -7.24 77.39
C SER A 14 20.83 -5.84 76.77
N THR A 15 21.90 -5.61 76.01
CA THR A 15 22.12 -4.34 75.29
C THR A 15 21.02 -4.07 74.27
N LEU A 16 20.63 -5.05 73.46
CA LEU A 16 19.56 -4.89 72.47
C LEU A 16 18.21 -4.58 73.14
N THR A 17 17.90 -5.24 74.26
CA THR A 17 16.67 -5.00 75.04
C THR A 17 16.68 -3.58 75.61
N SER A 18 17.76 -3.15 76.28
CA SER A 18 17.90 -1.80 76.83
C SER A 18 17.82 -0.71 75.76
N VAL A 19 18.33 -0.95 74.54
CA VAL A 19 18.21 0.00 73.43
C VAL A 19 16.76 0.08 72.92
N VAL A 20 16.06 -1.05 72.80
CA VAL A 20 14.63 -1.07 72.42
C VAL A 20 13.76 -0.41 73.49
N ASP A 21 13.99 -0.69 74.77
CA ASP A 21 13.29 -0.06 75.89
C ASP A 21 13.53 1.46 75.95
N TYR A 22 14.76 1.91 75.66
CA TYR A 22 15.06 3.34 75.54
C TYR A 22 14.33 3.97 74.35
N LEU A 23 14.38 3.34 73.17
CA LEU A 23 13.68 3.83 71.98
C LEU A 23 12.16 3.92 72.20
N GLN A 24 11.55 2.94 72.85
CA GLN A 24 10.11 2.96 73.15
C GLN A 24 9.71 4.07 74.14
N ARG A 25 10.60 4.46 75.06
CA ARG A 25 10.34 5.51 76.07
C ARG A 25 10.75 6.91 75.63
N GLU A 26 11.66 7.05 74.67
CA GLU A 26 12.12 8.35 74.17
C GLU A 26 11.05 9.01 73.29
N ILE A 27 10.64 10.22 73.66
CA ILE A 27 9.61 11.01 72.97
C ILE A 27 10.25 11.87 71.87
N ASN A 28 11.53 12.25 72.03
CA ASN A 28 12.25 13.09 71.08
C ASN A 28 12.67 12.30 69.83
N GLN A 29 11.97 12.53 68.72
CA GLN A 29 12.19 11.88 67.44
C GLN A 29 13.58 12.16 66.82
N ASP A 30 14.19 13.30 67.14
CA ASP A 30 15.52 13.64 66.63
C ASP A 30 16.62 12.88 67.38
N ARG A 31 16.41 12.54 68.66
CA ARG A 31 17.25 11.59 69.40
C ARG A 31 17.13 10.16 68.88
N LYS A 32 15.90 9.68 68.63
CA LYS A 32 15.68 8.37 67.97
C LYS A 32 16.41 8.30 66.63
N LYS A 33 16.27 9.33 65.79
CA LYS A 33 16.98 9.48 64.51
C LYS A 33 18.49 9.34 64.68
N VAL A 34 19.11 10.14 65.56
CA VAL A 34 20.57 10.12 65.76
C VAL A 34 21.05 8.74 66.24
N LEU A 35 20.34 8.10 67.17
CA LEU A 35 20.72 6.77 67.65
C LEU A 35 20.66 5.71 66.54
N LEU A 36 19.55 5.63 65.81
CA LEU A 36 19.36 4.65 64.74
C LEU A 36 20.28 4.91 63.53
N GLN A 37 20.62 6.17 63.25
CA GLN A 37 21.51 6.58 62.17
C GLN A 37 23.00 6.31 62.50
N CYS A 38 23.46 6.67 63.71
CA CYS A 38 24.87 6.54 64.08
C CYS A 38 25.26 5.12 64.53
N PHE A 39 24.35 4.36 65.14
CA PHE A 39 24.64 3.02 65.66
C PHE A 39 24.02 1.87 64.86
N GLY A 40 23.31 2.16 63.76
CA GLY A 40 22.60 1.15 62.94
C GLY A 40 23.46 -0.05 62.52
N THR A 41 24.71 0.16 62.11
CA THR A 41 25.65 -0.93 61.74
C THR A 41 26.04 -1.81 62.93
N VAL A 42 26.14 -1.24 64.13
CA VAL A 42 26.41 -2.00 65.37
C VAL A 42 25.17 -2.81 65.76
N LEU A 43 23.98 -2.22 65.66
CA LEU A 43 22.71 -2.90 65.89
C LEU A 43 22.49 -4.05 64.91
N SER A 44 22.77 -3.88 63.61
CA SER A 44 22.71 -4.96 62.60
C SER A 44 23.56 -6.17 62.99
N ARG A 45 24.82 -5.94 63.41
CA ARG A 45 25.75 -7.03 63.80
C ARG A 45 25.34 -7.73 65.10
N LEU A 46 24.61 -7.03 65.98
CA LEU A 46 24.02 -7.63 67.17
C LEU A 46 22.82 -8.53 66.84
N LEU A 47 22.03 -8.21 65.80
CA LEU A 47 20.94 -9.05 65.28
C LEU A 47 21.48 -10.32 64.59
N GLU A 48 22.44 -10.19 63.68
CA GLU A 48 22.95 -11.27 62.81
C GLU A 48 23.47 -12.52 63.53
N THR A 49 23.81 -12.44 64.82
CA THR A 49 24.34 -13.58 65.59
C THR A 49 23.36 -14.22 66.58
N SER A 50 22.11 -13.74 66.69
CA SER A 50 21.10 -14.34 67.57
C SER A 50 20.21 -15.34 66.82
N ARG A 51 20.54 -16.64 66.86
CA ARG A 51 19.83 -17.68 66.08
C ARG A 51 18.37 -17.96 66.48
N TYR A 52 17.87 -17.49 67.63
CA TYR A 52 16.51 -17.76 68.10
C TYR A 52 15.97 -16.68 69.06
N ARG A 53 15.30 -15.64 68.53
CA ARG A 53 14.10 -15.01 69.15
C ARG A 53 13.46 -13.93 68.26
N PHE A 54 12.30 -14.25 67.66
CA PHE A 54 11.45 -13.36 66.86
C PHE A 54 10.79 -12.18 67.64
N GLY A 55 11.32 -11.77 68.80
CA GLY A 55 10.70 -10.73 69.64
C GLY A 55 11.35 -9.36 69.46
N ILE A 56 12.60 -9.24 69.90
CA ILE A 56 13.30 -7.95 70.05
C ILE A 56 13.67 -7.35 68.68
N GLU A 57 13.97 -8.19 67.69
CA GLU A 57 14.23 -7.78 66.31
C GLU A 57 13.01 -7.08 65.67
N LEU A 58 11.81 -7.66 65.82
CA LEU A 58 10.57 -7.05 65.33
C LEU A 58 10.27 -5.73 66.03
N LEU A 59 10.53 -5.62 67.35
CA LEU A 59 10.35 -4.38 68.10
C LEU A 59 11.34 -3.28 67.65
N LEU A 60 12.60 -3.63 67.39
CA LEU A 60 13.58 -2.66 66.87
C LEU A 60 13.21 -2.19 65.45
N ILE A 61 12.74 -3.09 64.58
CA ILE A 61 12.29 -2.76 63.23
C ILE A 61 11.00 -1.91 63.25
N LYS A 62 10.10 -2.17 64.20
CA LYS A 62 8.92 -1.32 64.43
C LYS A 62 9.32 0.12 64.74
N GLU A 63 10.39 0.34 65.51
CA GLU A 63 10.92 1.69 65.75
C GLU A 63 11.46 2.34 64.45
N TYR A 64 12.19 1.61 63.60
CA TYR A 64 12.62 2.10 62.28
C TYR A 64 11.45 2.52 61.38
N LEU A 65 10.31 1.81 61.42
CA LEU A 65 9.10 2.16 60.67
C LEU A 65 8.21 3.21 61.36
N SER A 66 8.50 3.58 62.61
CA SER A 66 7.75 4.59 63.37
C SER A 66 8.28 6.03 63.23
N LEU A 67 9.42 6.20 62.54
CA LEU A 67 10.07 7.50 62.37
C LEU A 67 9.21 8.46 61.53
N PRO A 68 9.23 9.77 61.78
CA PRO A 68 8.56 10.75 60.92
C PRO A 68 9.27 10.82 59.55
N LEU A 69 8.52 11.09 58.47
CA LEU A 69 8.99 11.11 57.07
C LEU A 69 10.34 11.82 56.88
N ARG A 70 10.52 12.99 57.53
CA ARG A 70 11.75 13.82 57.53
C ARG A 70 13.02 13.11 58.04
N SER A 71 12.86 12.02 58.79
CA SER A 71 13.94 11.23 59.40
C SER A 71 14.21 9.91 58.66
N VAL A 72 13.27 9.45 57.81
CA VAL A 72 13.36 8.15 57.11
C VAL A 72 14.56 8.10 56.17
N GLN A 73 14.68 9.10 55.28
CA GLN A 73 15.76 9.16 54.30
C GLN A 73 17.18 9.10 54.91
N PRO A 74 17.56 9.96 55.87
CA PRO A 74 18.91 9.92 56.45
C PRO A 74 19.17 8.67 57.29
N VAL A 75 18.15 8.08 57.94
CA VAL A 75 18.32 6.85 58.75
C VAL A 75 18.46 5.62 57.85
N LEU A 76 17.60 5.45 56.84
CA LEU A 76 17.68 4.32 55.92
C LEU A 76 18.92 4.39 55.01
N ALA A 77 19.36 5.58 54.61
CA ALA A 77 20.61 5.73 53.85
C ALA A 77 21.86 5.31 54.66
N ALA A 78 21.83 5.46 55.99
CA ALA A 78 22.91 5.05 56.88
C ALA A 78 22.78 3.61 57.41
N ALA A 79 21.62 2.97 57.23
CA ALA A 79 21.37 1.61 57.71
C ALA A 79 22.20 0.57 56.95
N HIS A 80 22.54 -0.53 57.61
CA HIS A 80 23.27 -1.63 56.99
C HIS A 80 22.35 -2.46 56.07
N ILE A 81 22.91 -3.05 55.01
CA ILE A 81 22.16 -3.84 54.02
C ILE A 81 21.30 -4.96 54.63
N ASN A 82 21.81 -5.63 55.67
CA ASN A 82 21.07 -6.67 56.37
C ASN A 82 19.88 -6.10 57.15
N THR A 83 20.03 -4.92 57.79
CA THR A 83 18.91 -4.21 58.43
C THR A 83 17.81 -3.87 57.40
N ILE A 84 18.18 -3.41 56.20
CA ILE A 84 17.23 -3.15 55.12
C ILE A 84 16.49 -4.44 54.71
N ARG A 85 17.19 -5.57 54.56
CA ARG A 85 16.57 -6.88 54.27
C ARG A 85 15.55 -7.29 55.33
N VAL A 86 15.86 -7.19 56.63
CA VAL A 86 14.88 -7.56 57.67
C VAL A 86 13.73 -6.55 57.78
N ILE A 87 13.97 -5.24 57.55
CA ILE A 87 12.89 -4.23 57.45
C ILE A 87 11.91 -4.60 56.32
N LEU A 88 12.41 -4.99 55.14
CA LEU A 88 11.59 -5.39 53.99
C LEU A 88 10.83 -6.70 54.24
N GLN A 89 11.47 -7.69 54.86
CA GLN A 89 10.83 -8.96 55.26
C GLN A 89 9.72 -8.72 56.29
N TYR A 90 9.96 -7.86 57.28
CA TYR A 90 8.96 -7.45 58.28
C TYR A 90 7.77 -6.75 57.62
N TYR A 91 8.02 -5.77 56.76
CA TYR A 91 6.97 -5.06 56.04
C TYR A 91 6.12 -6.02 55.21
N ASN A 92 6.73 -6.90 54.39
CA ASN A 92 5.98 -7.85 53.57
C ASN A 92 5.17 -8.86 54.40
N SER A 93 5.67 -9.24 55.59
CA SER A 93 4.98 -10.17 56.51
C SER A 93 3.78 -9.53 57.23
N PHE A 94 3.87 -8.24 57.58
CA PHE A 94 2.87 -7.51 58.38
C PHE A 94 2.15 -6.38 57.61
N LYS A 95 2.21 -6.38 56.27
CA LYS A 95 1.63 -5.35 55.38
C LYS A 95 0.13 -5.07 55.58
N GLY A 96 -0.63 -6.01 56.16
CA GLY A 96 -2.05 -5.82 56.48
C GLY A 96 -2.31 -5.03 57.77
N THR A 97 -1.31 -4.94 58.67
CA THR A 97 -1.39 -4.25 59.97
C THR A 97 -0.58 -2.96 60.03
N ILE A 98 0.38 -2.74 59.13
CA ILE A 98 1.23 -1.55 59.10
C ILE A 98 0.68 -0.54 58.08
N GLN A 99 0.07 0.55 58.55
CA GLN A 99 -0.39 1.65 57.70
C GLN A 99 0.73 2.69 57.49
N LEU A 100 1.42 2.64 56.34
CA LEU A 100 2.33 3.70 55.89
C LEU A 100 1.67 4.51 54.76
N SER A 101 1.86 5.83 54.75
CA SER A 101 1.37 6.68 53.65
C SER A 101 2.08 6.35 52.33
N LYS A 102 1.45 6.65 51.19
CA LYS A 102 2.06 6.44 49.85
C LYS A 102 3.39 7.21 49.70
N GLU A 103 3.47 8.42 50.26
CA GLU A 103 4.69 9.23 50.28
C GLU A 103 5.81 8.58 51.10
N TYR A 104 5.48 8.01 52.26
CA TYR A 104 6.42 7.26 53.09
C TYR A 104 6.95 6.04 52.34
N GLN A 105 6.07 5.25 51.73
CA GLN A 105 6.45 4.08 50.94
C GLN A 105 7.37 4.48 49.77
N SER A 106 7.02 5.54 49.03
CA SER A 106 7.83 6.04 47.90
C SER A 106 9.20 6.56 48.34
N THR A 107 9.27 7.33 49.43
CA THR A 107 10.55 7.83 49.99
C THR A 107 11.42 6.68 50.50
N MET A 108 10.83 5.72 51.23
CA MET A 108 11.52 4.52 51.69
C MET A 108 12.10 3.71 50.52
N VAL A 109 11.29 3.44 49.50
CA VAL A 109 11.69 2.68 48.30
C VAL A 109 12.76 3.42 47.51
N SER A 110 12.59 4.72 47.24
CA SER A 110 13.56 5.50 46.47
C SER A 110 14.92 5.60 47.15
N VAL A 111 14.97 5.69 48.49
CA VAL A 111 16.22 5.68 49.26
C VAL A 111 16.89 4.30 49.25
N ILE A 112 16.11 3.22 49.43
CA ILE A 112 16.64 1.85 49.32
C ILE A 112 17.25 1.60 47.94
N LEU A 113 16.57 2.05 46.87
CA LEU A 113 17.05 1.90 45.49
C LEU A 113 18.29 2.75 45.21
N LYS A 114 18.32 4.01 45.62
CA LYS A 114 19.45 4.93 45.37
C LYS A 114 20.70 4.61 46.18
N THR A 115 20.56 4.09 47.40
CA THR A 115 21.70 3.89 48.31
C THR A 115 22.17 2.43 48.39
N HIS A 116 21.26 1.45 48.32
CA HIS A 116 21.59 0.05 48.63
C HIS A 116 21.52 -0.92 47.44
N LEU A 117 20.75 -0.63 46.39
CA LEU A 117 20.61 -1.52 45.23
C LEU A 117 21.95 -1.82 44.53
N ALA A 118 22.84 -0.83 44.45
CA ALA A 118 24.16 -0.98 43.84
C ALA A 118 25.09 -1.95 44.61
N ALA A 119 24.83 -2.17 45.91
CA ALA A 119 25.56 -3.12 46.74
C ALA A 119 24.96 -4.52 46.71
N ASP A 120 23.64 -4.64 46.54
CA ASP A 120 22.93 -5.93 46.54
C ASP A 120 21.73 -5.95 45.58
N ASN A 121 21.96 -6.54 44.39
CA ASN A 121 20.93 -6.76 43.36
C ASN A 121 19.81 -7.75 43.78
N GLY A 122 19.89 -8.36 44.96
CA GLY A 122 18.83 -9.17 45.55
C GLY A 122 17.69 -8.33 46.12
N LEU A 123 17.95 -7.10 46.57
CA LEU A 123 16.95 -6.22 47.20
C LEU A 123 15.71 -5.96 46.35
N LEU A 124 15.84 -5.98 45.01
CA LEU A 124 14.72 -5.79 44.09
C LEU A 124 13.61 -6.86 44.29
N LEU A 125 13.99 -8.07 44.71
CA LEU A 125 13.06 -9.14 45.08
C LEU A 125 12.44 -8.89 46.46
N ASP A 126 13.26 -8.47 47.44
CA ASP A 126 12.82 -8.21 48.81
C ASP A 126 11.82 -7.04 48.91
N LEU A 127 11.78 -6.14 47.92
CA LEU A 127 10.74 -5.11 47.83
C LEU A 127 9.33 -5.69 47.72
N GLY A 128 9.15 -6.80 46.99
CA GLY A 128 7.86 -7.48 46.85
C GLY A 128 6.70 -6.53 46.53
N SER A 129 5.77 -6.39 47.48
CA SER A 129 4.58 -5.52 47.31
C SER A 129 4.88 -4.01 47.30
N LEU A 130 6.07 -3.58 47.71
CA LEU A 130 6.53 -2.19 47.61
C LEU A 130 6.97 -1.79 46.19
N LEU A 131 7.06 -2.74 45.23
CA LEU A 131 7.36 -2.41 43.83
C LEU A 131 6.35 -1.42 43.21
N VAL A 132 5.10 -1.41 43.70
CA VAL A 132 4.06 -0.47 43.28
C VAL A 132 4.37 0.99 43.68
N ALA A 133 5.23 1.21 44.69
CA ALA A 133 5.63 2.54 45.17
C ALA A 133 6.92 3.08 44.51
N VAL A 134 7.53 2.34 43.57
CA VAL A 134 8.75 2.76 42.86
C VAL A 134 8.42 3.89 41.85
N SER A 135 9.25 4.93 41.78
CA SER A 135 9.08 5.99 40.78
C SER A 135 9.50 5.54 39.36
N PRO A 136 8.87 6.04 38.28
CA PRO A 136 9.27 5.74 36.91
C PRO A 136 10.74 6.04 36.58
N ASP A 137 11.34 7.03 37.25
CA ASP A 137 12.74 7.39 37.05
C ASP A 137 13.70 6.45 37.79
N ASP A 138 13.35 6.01 38.99
CA ASP A 138 14.14 5.00 39.71
C ASP A 138 14.17 3.67 38.92
N ILE A 139 13.06 3.26 38.29
CA ILE A 139 13.01 2.06 37.40
C ILE A 139 14.02 2.18 36.25
N LYS A 140 14.15 3.36 35.63
CA LYS A 140 15.11 3.57 34.52
C LYS A 140 16.56 3.37 34.95
N THR A 141 16.88 3.60 36.24
CA THR A 141 18.23 3.44 36.81
C THR A 141 18.60 2.00 37.20
N PHE A 142 17.65 1.06 37.15
CA PHE A 142 17.93 -0.33 37.51
C PHE A 142 19.06 -0.95 36.66
N PRO A 143 19.98 -1.71 37.28
CA PRO A 143 21.13 -2.28 36.59
C PRO A 143 20.71 -3.30 35.53
N SER A 144 21.50 -3.38 34.45
CA SER A 144 21.34 -4.43 33.44
C SER A 144 21.91 -5.74 33.97
N LEU A 145 21.07 -6.79 34.01
CA LEU A 145 21.42 -8.09 34.59
C LEU A 145 22.49 -8.89 33.80
N GLN A 146 23.04 -8.33 32.72
CA GLN A 146 24.04 -8.97 31.86
C GLN A 146 25.48 -8.93 32.41
N ASN A 147 25.81 -8.03 33.35
CA ASN A 147 27.20 -7.80 33.77
C ASN A 147 27.78 -8.79 34.81
N ASN A 148 27.03 -9.83 35.21
CA ASN A 148 27.59 -10.90 36.04
C ASN A 148 28.40 -11.89 35.18
N VAL A 149 29.71 -11.60 35.07
CA VAL A 149 30.72 -12.36 34.30
C VAL A 149 30.71 -13.87 34.58
N ASN A 150 30.27 -14.30 35.77
CA ASN A 150 30.19 -15.71 36.18
C ASN A 150 29.13 -16.54 35.42
N LEU A 151 28.13 -15.93 34.77
CA LEU A 151 27.08 -16.68 34.06
C LEU A 151 27.62 -17.46 32.84
N LYS A 152 28.61 -16.92 32.12
CA LYS A 152 29.24 -17.64 30.99
C LYS A 152 30.11 -18.83 31.40
N ALA A 153 30.60 -18.85 32.65
CA ALA A 153 31.38 -19.97 33.19
C ALA A 153 30.47 -21.09 33.69
N ILE A 154 29.39 -20.75 34.42
CA ILE A 154 28.46 -21.72 35.02
C ILE A 154 27.67 -22.50 33.97
N ILE A 155 27.34 -21.89 32.82
CA ILE A 155 26.62 -22.54 31.71
C ILE A 155 27.43 -23.69 31.03
N ARG A 156 28.74 -23.83 31.32
CA ARG A 156 29.58 -24.90 30.74
C ARG A 156 29.72 -26.16 31.60
N ILE A 157 29.17 -26.21 32.81
CA ILE A 157 29.41 -27.33 33.74
C ILE A 157 28.09 -27.97 34.22
N SER A 158 27.85 -29.19 33.74
CA SER A 158 26.81 -30.16 34.16
C SER A 158 25.34 -29.83 33.84
N GLN A 159 24.74 -30.68 32.99
CA GLN A 159 23.30 -30.71 32.65
C GLN A 159 22.38 -31.12 33.83
N ALA A 160 22.94 -31.46 34.99
CA ALA A 160 22.16 -31.71 36.22
C ALA A 160 21.90 -30.43 37.04
N PHE A 161 22.65 -29.34 36.81
CA PHE A 161 22.48 -28.09 37.56
C PHE A 161 21.48 -27.11 36.90
N THR A 162 21.10 -27.38 35.66
CA THR A 162 20.20 -26.57 34.85
C THR A 162 18.79 -26.44 35.46
N THR A 163 18.25 -27.48 36.08
CA THR A 163 16.92 -27.42 36.74
C THR A 163 16.91 -26.55 38.00
N PHE A 164 17.96 -26.62 38.84
CA PHE A 164 18.02 -25.82 40.06
C PHE A 164 18.24 -24.32 39.76
N LEU A 165 19.04 -24.00 38.74
CA LEU A 165 19.29 -22.61 38.34
C LEU A 165 18.15 -22.02 37.47
N MET A 166 17.42 -22.87 36.72
CA MET A 166 16.14 -22.49 36.08
C MET A 166 14.99 -22.27 37.06
N LEU A 167 15.10 -22.65 38.34
CA LEU A 167 14.10 -22.31 39.36
C LEU A 167 14.34 -20.95 40.04
N LEU A 168 15.52 -20.34 39.86
CA LEU A 168 15.88 -19.04 40.46
C LEU A 168 15.78 -17.85 39.48
N PHE A 169 15.79 -18.10 38.18
CA PHE A 169 15.57 -17.05 37.16
C PHE A 169 14.11 -16.62 36.96
N PRO A 170 13.09 -17.50 37.06
CA PRO A 170 11.68 -17.12 36.88
C PRO A 170 11.17 -16.10 37.90
N LEU A 171 11.50 -16.32 39.18
CA LEU A 171 11.06 -15.54 40.33
C LEU A 171 11.29 -14.01 40.20
N ARG A 172 12.27 -13.57 39.39
CA ARG A 172 12.58 -12.14 39.20
C ARG A 172 11.57 -11.37 38.37
N TRP A 173 11.08 -11.93 37.27
CA TRP A 173 10.06 -11.27 36.44
C TRP A 173 8.65 -11.66 36.86
N GLU A 174 8.45 -12.83 37.47
CA GLU A 174 7.19 -13.20 38.14
C GLU A 174 6.78 -12.16 39.19
N THR A 175 7.71 -11.72 40.04
CA THR A 175 7.43 -10.71 41.08
C THR A 175 7.00 -9.35 40.50
N ILE A 176 7.54 -8.96 39.33
CA ILE A 176 7.13 -7.76 38.60
C ILE A 176 5.75 -7.97 37.98
N ASN A 177 5.55 -9.08 37.25
CA ASN A 177 4.27 -9.41 36.62
C ASN A 177 3.11 -9.50 37.62
N ALA A 178 3.34 -10.06 38.81
CA ALA A 178 2.37 -10.17 39.90
C ALA A 178 2.00 -8.84 40.58
N ASN A 179 2.62 -7.73 40.18
CA ASN A 179 2.26 -6.38 40.64
C ASN A 179 1.99 -5.39 39.49
N LEU A 180 2.17 -5.78 38.21
CA LEU A 180 2.00 -4.89 37.05
C LEU A 180 0.57 -4.33 36.94
N ASP A 181 -0.43 -5.15 37.25
CA ASP A 181 -1.85 -4.80 37.31
C ASP A 181 -2.17 -3.69 38.32
N ARG A 182 -1.35 -3.56 39.36
CA ARG A 182 -1.49 -2.57 40.45
C ARG A 182 -0.63 -1.32 40.24
N MET A 183 0.14 -1.27 39.16
CA MET A 183 0.99 -0.13 38.78
C MET A 183 0.29 0.84 37.82
N SER A 184 0.74 2.09 37.80
CA SER A 184 0.33 3.07 36.78
C SER A 184 0.97 2.77 35.41
N LEU A 185 0.33 3.21 34.33
CA LEU A 185 0.83 3.05 32.95
C LEU A 185 2.28 3.54 32.80
N ALA A 186 2.64 4.68 33.39
CA ALA A 186 4.00 5.23 33.35
C ALA A 186 5.05 4.34 34.05
N GLN A 187 4.65 3.58 35.08
CA GLN A 187 5.52 2.58 35.73
C GLN A 187 5.62 1.31 34.85
N GLN A 188 4.51 0.84 34.28
CA GLN A 188 4.48 -0.32 33.38
C GLN A 188 5.36 -0.08 32.14
N GLU A 189 5.27 1.09 31.51
CA GLU A 189 6.13 1.52 30.39
C GLU A 189 7.60 1.66 30.81
N ALA A 190 7.89 2.20 32.01
CA ALA A 190 9.25 2.28 32.52
C ALA A 190 9.87 0.88 32.74
N PHE A 191 9.08 -0.10 33.21
CA PHE A 191 9.50 -1.49 33.30
C PHE A 191 9.71 -2.12 31.91
N GLY A 192 8.85 -1.83 30.93
CA GLY A 192 9.04 -2.25 29.54
C GLY A 192 10.31 -1.67 28.90
N LEU A 193 10.63 -0.40 29.20
CA LEU A 193 11.88 0.28 28.81
C LEU A 193 13.12 -0.22 29.56
N TRP A 194 12.98 -0.71 30.79
CA TRP A 194 14.08 -1.39 31.48
C TRP A 194 14.31 -2.79 30.88
N TYR A 195 13.24 -3.54 30.63
CA TYR A 195 13.29 -4.88 30.04
C TYR A 195 13.86 -4.88 28.61
N SER A 196 13.61 -3.81 27.84
CA SER A 196 14.22 -3.60 26.51
C SER A 196 15.77 -3.56 26.53
N LYS A 197 16.39 -3.16 27.66
CA LYS A 197 17.86 -3.18 27.83
C LYS A 197 18.43 -4.60 27.98
N ILE A 198 17.57 -5.59 28.20
CA ILE A 198 17.94 -6.99 28.43
C ILE A 198 17.65 -7.84 27.17
N LEU A 199 16.59 -7.51 26.42
CA LEU A 199 16.18 -8.18 25.18
C LEU A 199 16.76 -7.50 23.93
N SER A 200 17.72 -8.16 23.27
CA SER A 200 18.14 -7.77 21.92
C SER A 200 17.17 -8.28 20.85
N PRO A 201 17.05 -7.60 19.69
CA PRO A 201 16.32 -8.11 18.52
C PRO A 201 16.71 -9.54 18.13
N SER A 202 18.00 -9.88 18.23
CA SER A 202 18.51 -11.23 17.95
C SER A 202 18.00 -12.29 18.93
N ASN A 203 17.77 -11.94 20.20
CA ASN A 203 17.24 -12.86 21.21
C ASN A 203 15.71 -13.02 21.09
N ILE A 204 15.00 -11.99 20.62
CA ILE A 204 13.57 -12.06 20.32
C ILE A 204 13.34 -13.00 19.13
N THR A 205 14.02 -12.74 18.00
CA THR A 205 13.85 -13.49 16.74
C THR A 205 14.32 -14.96 16.85
N ARG A 206 15.30 -15.25 17.72
CA ARG A 206 15.77 -16.62 18.02
C ARG A 206 15.16 -17.21 19.29
N GLY A 207 14.22 -16.51 19.92
CA GLY A 207 13.56 -16.95 21.14
C GLY A 207 12.69 -18.17 20.90
N GLN A 208 12.39 -18.90 21.97
CA GLN A 208 11.43 -20.00 21.91
C GLN A 208 10.02 -19.46 21.57
N GLN A 209 9.14 -20.34 21.09
CA GLN A 209 7.76 -19.97 20.75
C GLN A 209 7.00 -19.43 21.98
N SER A 210 7.24 -20.02 23.13
CA SER A 210 6.66 -19.64 24.42
C SER A 210 7.12 -18.30 24.99
N LEU A 211 8.05 -17.58 24.34
CA LEU A 211 8.68 -16.35 24.85
C LEU A 211 7.70 -15.34 25.45
N ILE A 212 6.54 -15.15 24.82
CA ILE A 212 5.51 -14.19 25.29
C ILE A 212 4.83 -14.72 26.55
N ARG A 213 4.47 -16.00 26.59
CA ARG A 213 3.91 -16.68 27.77
C ARG A 213 4.89 -16.70 28.94
N ASP A 214 6.15 -17.03 28.67
CA ASP A 214 7.23 -17.10 29.66
C ASP A 214 7.66 -15.72 30.16
N THR A 215 7.40 -14.64 29.41
CA THR A 215 7.66 -13.26 29.86
C THR A 215 6.49 -12.68 30.66
N GLY A 216 5.26 -13.16 30.41
CA GLY A 216 4.04 -12.61 31.01
C GLY A 216 3.73 -11.18 30.55
N ASN A 217 2.85 -10.50 31.30
CA ASN A 217 2.31 -9.17 30.99
C ASN A 217 3.37 -8.11 30.60
N LEU A 218 4.59 -8.19 31.17
CA LEU A 218 5.69 -7.28 30.87
C LEU A 218 6.01 -7.16 29.36
N ILE A 219 5.78 -8.22 28.58
CA ILE A 219 6.00 -8.23 27.12
C ILE A 219 5.11 -7.21 26.38
N ALA A 220 3.91 -6.93 26.88
CA ALA A 220 2.96 -6.00 26.29
C ALA A 220 3.48 -4.54 26.34
N TYR A 221 4.35 -4.23 27.29
CA TYR A 221 4.92 -2.89 27.51
C TYR A 221 6.27 -2.68 26.81
N LEU A 222 6.79 -3.65 26.06
CA LEU A 222 7.99 -3.47 25.25
C LEU A 222 7.83 -2.29 24.26
N PRO A 223 8.89 -1.50 24.01
CA PRO A 223 8.92 -0.53 22.92
C PRO A 223 8.59 -1.18 21.57
N PHE A 224 7.77 -0.52 20.75
CA PHE A 224 7.25 -1.10 19.51
C PHE A 224 8.36 -1.57 18.54
N HIS A 225 9.48 -0.84 18.49
CA HIS A 225 10.63 -1.21 17.65
C HIS A 225 11.30 -2.54 18.03
N LEU A 226 11.10 -3.03 19.26
CA LEU A 226 11.48 -4.39 19.67
C LEU A 226 10.32 -5.37 19.51
N PHE A 227 9.10 -4.95 19.87
CA PHE A 227 7.89 -5.75 19.74
C PHE A 227 7.69 -6.27 18.31
N GLN A 228 8.01 -5.46 17.28
CA GLN A 228 7.91 -5.85 15.88
C GLN A 228 8.79 -7.06 15.46
N HIS A 229 9.83 -7.39 16.25
CA HIS A 229 10.69 -8.56 16.02
C HIS A 229 10.06 -9.88 16.49
N LEU A 230 8.96 -9.86 17.24
CA LEU A 230 8.22 -11.07 17.60
C LEU A 230 7.74 -11.80 16.34
N SER A 231 8.01 -13.09 16.24
CA SER A 231 7.55 -13.94 15.14
C SER A 231 6.04 -14.22 15.23
N ALA A 232 5.41 -14.56 14.10
CA ALA A 232 3.99 -14.94 14.10
C ALA A 232 3.70 -16.13 15.04
N ALA A 233 4.61 -17.11 15.13
CA ALA A 233 4.48 -18.25 16.04
C ALA A 233 4.48 -17.84 17.52
N GLN A 234 5.33 -16.89 17.90
CA GLN A 234 5.36 -16.33 19.26
C GLN A 234 4.09 -15.52 19.57
N LEU A 235 3.64 -14.71 18.61
CA LEU A 235 2.41 -13.91 18.75
C LEU A 235 1.16 -14.79 18.92
N LEU A 236 1.06 -15.91 18.20
CA LEU A 236 -0.07 -16.83 18.26
C LEU A 236 -0.10 -17.68 19.55
N ASP A 237 1.07 -18.16 20.00
CA ASP A 237 1.21 -18.90 21.27
C ASP A 237 0.90 -17.99 22.48
N GLY A 238 1.37 -16.75 22.45
CA GLY A 238 1.21 -15.78 23.53
C GLY A 238 -0.01 -14.87 23.45
N LEU A 239 -0.94 -15.10 22.52
CA LEU A 239 -2.03 -14.16 22.21
C LEU A 239 -2.87 -13.80 23.44
N ASP A 240 -3.20 -14.79 24.27
CA ASP A 240 -4.01 -14.60 25.48
C ASP A 240 -3.28 -13.74 26.54
N VAL A 241 -1.95 -13.68 26.54
CA VAL A 241 -1.18 -12.75 27.39
C VAL A 241 -1.27 -11.34 26.83
N LEU A 242 -1.15 -11.18 25.51
CA LEU A 242 -1.22 -9.87 24.85
C LEU A 242 -2.60 -9.22 25.02
N GLN A 243 -3.69 -9.96 24.81
CA GLN A 243 -5.06 -9.45 24.92
C GLN A 243 -5.51 -9.10 26.35
N ARG A 244 -4.88 -9.70 27.37
CA ARG A 244 -5.12 -9.32 28.78
C ARG A 244 -4.49 -7.99 29.19
N ASN A 245 -3.70 -7.37 28.32
CA ASN A 245 -3.03 -6.10 28.58
C ASN A 245 -3.54 -5.01 27.62
N THR A 246 -3.52 -3.75 28.07
CA THR A 246 -3.89 -2.60 27.23
C THR A 246 -2.82 -2.33 26.17
N LEU A 247 -2.97 -2.94 25.00
CA LEU A 247 -2.09 -2.72 23.84
C LEU A 247 -2.38 -1.37 23.17
N SER A 248 -1.36 -0.74 22.61
CA SER A 248 -1.56 0.43 21.74
C SER A 248 -2.13 0.00 20.37
N PRO A 249 -2.87 0.88 19.66
CA PRO A 249 -3.41 0.56 18.33
C PRO A 249 -2.35 0.08 17.33
N LEU A 250 -1.13 0.64 17.39
CA LEU A 250 0.01 0.19 16.58
C LEU A 250 0.42 -1.27 16.84
N LYS A 251 0.31 -1.74 18.09
CA LYS A 251 0.58 -3.14 18.44
C LYS A 251 -0.57 -4.05 17.98
N GLN A 252 -1.82 -3.61 18.11
CA GLN A 252 -2.99 -4.36 17.70
C GLN A 252 -3.03 -4.57 16.17
N ASP A 253 -2.88 -3.50 15.39
CA ASP A 253 -2.76 -3.52 13.92
C ASP A 253 -1.60 -4.44 13.46
N PHE A 254 -0.43 -4.31 14.09
CA PHE A 254 0.71 -5.17 13.81
C PHE A 254 0.44 -6.65 14.10
N ILE A 255 -0.22 -7.00 15.22
CA ILE A 255 -0.54 -8.40 15.57
C ILE A 255 -1.52 -8.98 14.55
N ALA A 256 -2.61 -8.25 14.26
CA ALA A 256 -3.64 -8.66 13.31
C ALA A 256 -3.03 -8.94 11.94
N ASN A 257 -2.37 -7.94 11.36
CA ASN A 257 -1.81 -8.02 10.01
C ASN A 257 -0.67 -9.05 9.92
N LYS A 258 0.18 -9.19 10.96
CA LYS A 258 1.27 -10.16 10.93
C LYS A 258 0.80 -11.61 11.07
N LEU A 259 -0.20 -11.87 11.90
CA LEU A 259 -0.75 -13.22 12.06
C LEU A 259 -1.51 -13.67 10.82
N ILE A 260 -2.45 -12.86 10.35
CA ILE A 260 -3.31 -13.16 9.19
C ILE A 260 -2.51 -13.31 7.89
N ARG A 261 -1.51 -12.44 7.63
CA ARG A 261 -0.65 -12.58 6.43
C ARG A 261 0.30 -13.78 6.48
N THR A 262 0.75 -14.18 7.68
CA THR A 262 1.69 -15.31 7.83
C THR A 262 0.97 -16.65 7.77
N TYR A 263 -0.20 -16.77 8.40
CA TYR A 263 -0.96 -18.02 8.48
C TYR A 263 -2.19 -17.96 7.57
N ARG A 264 -2.13 -18.67 6.44
CA ARG A 264 -3.24 -18.80 5.47
C ARG A 264 -4.22 -19.94 5.75
N ASN A 265 -3.90 -20.79 6.74
CA ASN A 265 -4.73 -21.91 7.21
C ASN A 265 -4.87 -21.86 8.74
N MET A 266 -5.34 -20.75 9.30
CA MET A 266 -5.65 -20.65 10.75
C MET A 266 -6.87 -21.49 11.10
N THR A 267 -6.91 -22.06 12.30
CA THR A 267 -8.07 -22.83 12.76
C THR A 267 -9.21 -21.90 13.19
N ALA A 268 -10.44 -22.42 13.26
CA ALA A 268 -11.57 -21.70 13.85
C ALA A 268 -11.28 -21.24 15.28
N GLN A 269 -10.55 -22.03 16.07
CA GLN A 269 -10.18 -21.67 17.43
C GLN A 269 -9.16 -20.52 17.46
N ASP A 270 -8.20 -20.47 16.53
CA ASP A 270 -7.23 -19.37 16.45
C ASP A 270 -7.89 -18.05 16.01
N LEU A 271 -8.86 -18.12 15.08
CA LEU A 271 -9.59 -16.95 14.61
C LEU A 271 -10.61 -16.46 15.66
N MET A 272 -11.27 -17.36 16.39
CA MET A 272 -12.05 -16.97 17.60
C MET A 272 -11.16 -16.32 18.68
N ARG A 273 -9.94 -16.82 18.88
CA ARG A 273 -8.98 -16.20 19.83
C ARG A 273 -8.52 -14.81 19.36
N LEU A 274 -8.47 -14.52 18.06
CA LEU A 274 -8.13 -13.18 17.58
C LEU A 274 -9.21 -12.14 17.89
N GLY A 275 -10.50 -12.52 17.82
CA GLY A 275 -11.63 -11.66 18.17
C GLY A 275 -11.56 -10.28 17.50
N ASP A 276 -11.65 -9.21 18.28
CA ASP A 276 -11.59 -7.81 17.84
C ASP A 276 -10.32 -7.42 17.07
N LEU A 277 -9.24 -8.22 17.12
CA LEU A 277 -8.07 -7.97 16.28
C LEU A 277 -8.36 -8.26 14.79
N LEU A 278 -9.35 -9.09 14.47
CA LEU A 278 -9.79 -9.33 13.09
C LEU A 278 -10.38 -8.07 12.44
N CYS A 279 -10.95 -7.15 13.21
CA CYS A 279 -11.46 -5.87 12.72
C CYS A 279 -10.37 -5.01 12.05
N LEU A 280 -9.10 -5.24 12.40
CA LEU A 280 -7.92 -4.48 11.98
C LEU A 280 -7.14 -5.14 10.82
N ALA A 281 -7.55 -6.34 10.39
CA ALA A 281 -6.93 -7.07 9.29
C ALA A 281 -7.40 -6.53 7.92
N GLU A 282 -6.65 -6.81 6.86
CA GLU A 282 -7.06 -6.45 5.50
C GLU A 282 -8.10 -7.45 4.93
N ALA A 283 -9.11 -6.92 4.23
CA ALA A 283 -10.20 -7.71 3.65
C ALA A 283 -9.68 -8.80 2.69
N GLN A 284 -8.65 -8.46 1.91
CA GLN A 284 -8.06 -9.35 0.91
C GLN A 284 -7.37 -10.57 1.52
N ASP A 285 -6.73 -10.43 2.69
CA ASP A 285 -6.10 -11.54 3.39
C ASP A 285 -7.14 -12.46 4.07
N LEU A 286 -8.27 -11.90 4.53
CA LEU A 286 -9.40 -12.67 5.07
C LEU A 286 -10.19 -13.39 3.96
N LEU A 287 -10.28 -12.83 2.76
CA LEU A 287 -10.96 -13.45 1.60
C LEU A 287 -10.31 -14.75 1.13
N VAL A 288 -9.06 -15.04 1.52
CA VAL A 288 -8.40 -16.34 1.30
C VAL A 288 -9.22 -17.50 1.91
N TYR A 289 -9.96 -17.23 2.99
CA TYR A 289 -10.77 -18.23 3.70
C TYR A 289 -12.17 -18.45 3.11
N LYS A 290 -12.57 -17.73 2.04
CA LYS A 290 -13.96 -17.65 1.51
C LYS A 290 -14.67 -18.98 1.22
N ASN A 291 -13.92 -20.05 0.97
CA ASN A 291 -14.42 -21.40 0.69
C ASN A 291 -14.08 -22.42 1.80
N THR A 292 -13.83 -21.96 3.02
CA THR A 292 -13.49 -22.81 4.18
C THR A 292 -14.58 -22.74 5.24
N GLU A 293 -14.73 -23.80 6.04
CA GLU A 293 -15.66 -23.84 7.19
C GLU A 293 -15.40 -22.71 8.20
N VAL A 294 -14.16 -22.21 8.23
CA VAL A 294 -13.74 -21.13 9.14
C VAL A 294 -14.22 -19.74 8.71
N PHE A 295 -14.72 -19.60 7.47
CA PHE A 295 -15.19 -18.30 6.96
C PHE A 295 -16.36 -17.74 7.77
N GLN A 296 -17.26 -18.61 8.25
CA GLN A 296 -18.40 -18.20 9.09
C GLN A 296 -17.92 -17.53 10.39
N VAL A 297 -16.89 -18.09 11.04
CA VAL A 297 -16.26 -17.50 12.23
C VAL A 297 -15.67 -16.12 11.94
N ILE A 298 -15.07 -15.92 10.76
CA ILE A 298 -14.57 -14.60 10.35
C ILE A 298 -15.75 -13.63 10.18
N GLN A 299 -16.81 -14.03 9.46
CA GLN A 299 -17.99 -13.20 9.24
C GLN A 299 -18.68 -12.79 10.56
N GLU A 300 -18.81 -13.72 11.52
CA GLU A 300 -19.35 -13.45 12.86
C GLU A 300 -18.50 -12.46 13.65
N ASN A 301 -17.17 -12.62 13.67
CA ASN A 301 -16.29 -11.68 14.36
C ASN A 301 -16.34 -10.28 13.75
N ILE A 302 -16.34 -10.17 12.41
CA ILE A 302 -16.46 -8.88 11.71
C ILE A 302 -17.82 -8.22 11.96
N MET A 303 -18.90 -9.00 12.03
CA MET A 303 -20.22 -8.50 12.43
C MET A 303 -20.21 -7.96 13.86
N ASN A 304 -19.59 -8.69 14.80
CA ASN A 304 -19.43 -8.26 16.19
C ASN A 304 -18.55 -7.00 16.33
N CYS A 305 -17.51 -6.83 15.51
CA CYS A 305 -16.73 -5.58 15.42
C CYS A 305 -17.65 -4.38 15.19
N THR A 306 -18.48 -4.46 14.15
CA THR A 306 -19.36 -3.38 13.73
C THR A 306 -20.50 -3.13 14.74
N LEU A 307 -21.04 -4.18 15.36
CA LEU A 307 -22.03 -4.03 16.45
C LEU A 307 -21.42 -3.42 17.72
N SER A 308 -20.13 -3.64 17.97
CA SER A 308 -19.38 -3.06 19.10
C SER A 308 -18.88 -1.63 18.83
N GLY A 309 -19.20 -1.05 17.67
CA GLY A 309 -18.78 0.30 17.28
C GLY A 309 -17.30 0.42 16.91
N LEU A 310 -16.60 -0.69 16.65
CA LEU A 310 -15.22 -0.65 16.16
C LEU A 310 -15.22 -0.25 14.68
N SER A 311 -14.27 0.62 14.30
CA SER A 311 -14.11 1.05 12.91
C SER A 311 -13.56 -0.09 12.05
N VAL A 312 -14.39 -0.59 11.12
CA VAL A 312 -14.05 -1.67 10.18
C VAL A 312 -13.89 -1.09 8.77
N PRO A 313 -12.87 -1.49 7.98
CA PRO A 313 -12.72 -1.03 6.59
C PRO A 313 -13.95 -1.34 5.73
N SER A 314 -14.42 -0.39 4.94
CA SER A 314 -15.67 -0.54 4.15
C SER A 314 -15.61 -1.62 3.08
N GLN A 315 -14.42 -1.94 2.54
CA GLN A 315 -14.19 -3.10 1.66
C GLN A 315 -14.46 -4.42 2.40
N LEU A 316 -14.06 -4.49 3.67
CA LEU A 316 -14.21 -5.67 4.52
C LEU A 316 -15.70 -5.94 4.82
N VAL A 317 -16.48 -4.87 5.01
CA VAL A 317 -17.94 -4.92 5.11
C VAL A 317 -18.59 -5.35 3.78
N SER A 318 -18.20 -4.74 2.66
CA SER A 318 -18.73 -5.07 1.32
C SER A 318 -18.50 -6.54 0.95
N ASP A 319 -17.26 -7.03 1.07
CA ASP A 319 -16.89 -8.30 0.45
C ASP A 319 -17.14 -9.52 1.36
N LEU A 320 -17.03 -9.34 2.69
CA LEU A 320 -17.21 -10.41 3.67
C LEU A 320 -18.63 -10.50 4.23
N LEU A 321 -19.31 -9.38 4.52
CA LEU A 321 -20.66 -9.44 5.09
C LEU A 321 -21.72 -9.68 4.01
N LEU A 322 -21.68 -9.01 2.84
CA LEU A 322 -22.67 -9.23 1.76
C LEU A 322 -22.59 -10.63 1.12
N SER A 323 -21.50 -11.39 1.37
CA SER A 323 -21.38 -12.77 0.88
C SER A 323 -22.02 -13.82 1.81
N ASN A 324 -22.44 -13.45 3.03
CA ASN A 324 -23.15 -14.32 3.97
C ASN A 324 -24.51 -14.76 3.40
N PRO A 325 -24.86 -16.07 3.41
CA PRO A 325 -26.18 -16.53 2.96
C PRO A 325 -27.37 -15.91 3.71
N GLU A 326 -27.22 -15.50 4.98
CA GLU A 326 -28.26 -14.84 5.78
C GLU A 326 -28.79 -13.57 5.09
N PHE A 327 -27.92 -12.80 4.43
CA PHE A 327 -28.29 -11.53 3.78
C PHE A 327 -28.74 -11.67 2.32
N LYS A 328 -28.78 -12.89 1.75
CA LYS A 328 -29.25 -13.11 0.37
C LYS A 328 -30.77 -13.10 0.23
N ILE A 329 -31.50 -13.35 1.33
CA ILE A 329 -32.97 -13.39 1.35
C ILE A 329 -33.46 -12.51 2.51
N PRO A 330 -33.61 -11.19 2.33
CA PRO A 330 -33.95 -10.29 3.44
C PRO A 330 -35.29 -10.63 4.11
N SER A 331 -36.23 -11.19 3.34
CA SER A 331 -37.54 -11.65 3.82
C SER A 331 -37.50 -12.86 4.76
N SER A 332 -36.36 -13.56 4.94
CA SER A 332 -36.24 -14.68 5.90
C SER A 332 -35.78 -14.28 7.30
N LEU A 333 -35.38 -13.02 7.52
CA LEU A 333 -34.88 -12.54 8.82
C LEU A 333 -36.00 -12.46 9.88
N SER A 334 -35.72 -12.82 11.12
CA SER A 334 -36.69 -12.64 12.21
C SER A 334 -36.75 -11.17 12.67
N PRO A 335 -37.90 -10.70 13.19
CA PRO A 335 -38.03 -9.40 13.86
C PRO A 335 -36.94 -9.05 14.86
N ASP A 336 -36.55 -10.00 15.71
CA ASP A 336 -35.56 -9.76 16.76
C ASP A 336 -34.14 -9.76 16.22
N ARG A 337 -33.85 -10.60 15.21
CA ARG A 337 -32.59 -10.56 14.47
C ARG A 337 -32.42 -9.24 13.71
N LEU A 338 -33.50 -8.69 13.16
CA LEU A 338 -33.48 -7.39 12.46
C LEU A 338 -33.17 -6.22 13.42
N LYS A 339 -33.61 -6.29 14.68
CA LYS A 339 -33.24 -5.31 15.72
C LYS A 339 -31.76 -5.41 16.09
N GLU A 340 -31.22 -6.62 16.16
CA GLU A 340 -29.83 -6.89 16.50
C GLU A 340 -28.87 -6.34 15.43
N ILE A 341 -29.16 -6.58 14.14
CA ILE A 341 -28.35 -6.07 13.02
C ILE A 341 -28.65 -4.61 12.63
N ALA A 342 -29.55 -3.92 13.35
CA ALA A 342 -29.98 -2.56 13.00
C ALA A 342 -28.83 -1.56 12.76
N PRO A 343 -27.72 -1.56 13.53
CA PRO A 343 -26.56 -0.67 13.28
C PRO A 343 -25.85 -0.94 11.95
N LEU A 344 -26.02 -2.11 11.34
CA LEU A 344 -25.36 -2.54 10.11
C LEU A 344 -26.15 -2.14 8.85
N LEU A 345 -27.45 -1.91 8.99
CA LEU A 345 -28.35 -1.63 7.87
C LEU A 345 -27.96 -0.40 7.00
N PRO A 346 -27.36 0.69 7.53
CA PRO A 346 -26.85 1.79 6.70
C PRO A 346 -25.69 1.38 5.78
N LEU A 347 -24.95 0.33 6.13
CA LEU A 347 -23.84 -0.21 5.34
C LEU A 347 -24.30 -1.22 4.28
N LEU A 348 -25.58 -1.61 4.29
CA LEU A 348 -26.19 -2.51 3.31
C LEU A 348 -26.84 -1.73 2.17
N SER A 349 -26.99 -2.40 1.02
CA SER A 349 -27.54 -1.78 -0.18
C SER A 349 -29.03 -1.41 -0.05
N VAL A 350 -29.46 -0.38 -0.79
CA VAL A 350 -30.89 -0.03 -0.93
C VAL A 350 -31.72 -1.22 -1.42
N THR A 351 -31.13 -2.09 -2.26
CA THR A 351 -31.79 -3.33 -2.73
C THR A 351 -32.04 -4.35 -1.61
N PHE A 352 -31.17 -4.42 -0.60
CA PHE A 352 -31.39 -5.27 0.58
C PHE A 352 -32.54 -4.73 1.44
N LEU A 353 -32.55 -3.42 1.70
CA LEU A 353 -33.59 -2.76 2.50
C LEU A 353 -34.97 -2.88 1.85
N ASN A 354 -35.05 -2.75 0.51
CA ASN A 354 -36.28 -2.95 -0.26
C ASN A 354 -36.78 -4.41 -0.27
N GLY A 355 -35.96 -5.38 0.14
CA GLY A 355 -36.35 -6.79 0.26
C GLY A 355 -36.99 -7.16 1.60
N LEU A 356 -37.00 -6.24 2.58
CA LEU A 356 -37.62 -6.45 3.89
C LEU A 356 -39.14 -6.25 3.81
N THR A 357 -39.89 -7.09 4.53
CA THR A 357 -41.35 -6.97 4.60
C THR A 357 -41.80 -5.86 5.57
N THR A 358 -42.97 -5.29 5.30
CA THR A 358 -43.55 -4.21 6.12
C THR A 358 -43.75 -4.63 7.58
N SER A 359 -44.07 -5.90 7.84
CA SER A 359 -44.23 -6.46 9.19
C SER A 359 -42.89 -6.56 9.95
N GLN A 360 -41.81 -6.95 9.28
CA GLN A 360 -40.46 -6.94 9.87
C GLN A 360 -40.05 -5.51 10.25
N LEU A 361 -40.19 -4.54 9.34
CA LEU A 361 -39.85 -3.14 9.58
C LEU A 361 -40.66 -2.52 10.73
N LEU A 362 -41.99 -2.74 10.76
CA LEU A 362 -42.86 -2.29 11.86
C LEU A 362 -42.42 -2.84 13.23
N SER A 363 -41.97 -4.09 13.27
CA SER A 363 -41.53 -4.75 14.51
C SER A 363 -40.15 -4.31 15.02
N ALA A 364 -39.29 -3.80 14.13
CA ALA A 364 -37.93 -3.31 14.45
C ALA A 364 -37.83 -1.78 14.56
N LEU A 365 -38.87 -1.04 14.18
CA LEU A 365 -38.92 0.42 14.09
C LEU A 365 -38.27 1.19 15.27
N PRO A 366 -38.46 0.80 16.56
CA PRO A 366 -37.83 1.51 17.68
C PRO A 366 -36.29 1.47 17.62
N ALA A 367 -35.70 0.36 17.20
CA ALA A 367 -34.25 0.22 17.04
C ALA A 367 -33.73 0.93 15.77
N LEU A 368 -34.56 1.04 14.73
CA LEU A 368 -34.22 1.73 13.48
C LEU A 368 -34.21 3.25 13.63
N SER A 369 -35.06 3.81 14.50
CA SER A 369 -35.16 5.28 14.70
C SER A 369 -33.88 5.93 15.27
N THR A 370 -32.98 5.15 15.86
CA THR A 370 -31.71 5.62 16.43
C THR A 370 -30.51 5.46 15.49
N VAL A 371 -30.72 4.95 14.27
CA VAL A 371 -29.66 4.60 13.31
C VAL A 371 -29.58 5.63 12.18
N PRO A 372 -28.40 6.22 11.87
CA PRO A 372 -28.25 7.23 10.83
C PRO A 372 -28.19 6.60 9.43
N PHE A 373 -29.33 6.53 8.74
CA PHE A 373 -29.41 6.14 7.34
C PHE A 373 -29.04 7.29 6.39
N THR A 374 -28.47 6.97 5.23
CA THR A 374 -28.15 7.95 4.18
C THR A 374 -29.41 8.55 3.52
N PRO A 375 -29.37 9.75 2.91
CA PRO A 375 -30.55 10.36 2.28
C PRO A 375 -31.22 9.51 1.20
N THR A 376 -30.45 8.68 0.48
CA THR A 376 -30.96 7.71 -0.51
C THR A 376 -31.63 6.47 0.11
N GLN A 377 -31.22 6.07 1.32
CA GLN A 377 -31.91 5.06 2.12
C GLN A 377 -33.17 5.63 2.81
N GLN A 378 -33.16 6.92 3.17
CA GLN A 378 -34.33 7.62 3.74
C GLN A 378 -35.44 7.85 2.70
N THR A 379 -35.08 8.10 1.44
CA THR A 379 -36.05 8.31 0.33
C THR A 379 -36.59 7.01 -0.29
N SER A 380 -35.96 5.87 -0.03
CA SER A 380 -36.48 4.54 -0.44
C SER A 380 -37.39 3.93 0.64
N THR A 381 -37.05 4.13 1.91
CA THR A 381 -37.94 3.78 3.04
C THR A 381 -39.19 4.68 3.14
N SER A 382 -39.21 5.84 2.47
CA SER A 382 -40.39 6.71 2.35
C SER A 382 -41.41 6.28 1.28
N THR A 383 -41.56 4.98 1.02
CA THR A 383 -42.68 4.40 0.24
C THR A 383 -43.87 3.99 1.12
N CYS A 384 -43.97 4.54 2.34
CA CYS A 384 -45.26 4.71 3.00
C CYS A 384 -45.97 5.95 2.42
N GLY A 385 -47.24 5.78 2.02
CA GLY A 385 -48.00 6.81 1.33
C GLY A 385 -48.16 8.12 2.11
N ASN A 386 -48.29 9.21 1.36
CA ASN A 386 -48.51 10.58 1.85
C ASN A 386 -49.75 10.70 2.78
N PRO A 387 -49.84 11.76 3.60
CA PRO A 387 -50.74 11.77 4.75
C PRO A 387 -52.23 11.85 4.37
N ALA A 388 -53.03 11.27 5.26
CA ALA A 388 -54.49 11.33 5.39
C ALA A 388 -55.36 10.34 4.57
N ARG A 389 -56.18 9.60 5.34
CA ARG A 389 -57.42 8.88 4.99
C ARG A 389 -57.37 7.78 3.92
N ILE A 390 -57.37 6.56 4.44
CA ILE A 390 -57.84 5.34 3.78
C ILE A 390 -59.29 5.52 3.26
N SER A 391 -59.53 5.14 2.01
CA SER A 391 -60.78 4.53 1.57
C SER A 391 -60.45 3.33 0.67
N VAL A 392 -61.31 2.31 0.69
CA VAL A 392 -61.08 0.97 0.11
C VAL A 392 -61.99 0.77 -1.09
N GLN A 393 -61.48 0.20 -2.20
CA GLN A 393 -62.20 -0.80 -3.00
C GLN A 393 -61.34 -1.52 -4.08
N ASP A 394 -61.17 -2.82 -3.86
CA ASP A 394 -61.46 -3.94 -4.78
C ASP A 394 -60.86 -4.12 -6.20
N ASN A 395 -60.18 -5.27 -6.32
CA ASN A 395 -60.31 -6.33 -7.36
C ASN A 395 -59.64 -6.19 -8.74
N GLY A 396 -58.85 -7.23 -9.09
CA GLY A 396 -58.42 -7.55 -10.46
C GLY A 396 -57.13 -8.39 -10.50
N VAL A 397 -57.22 -9.69 -10.80
CA VAL A 397 -56.11 -10.67 -10.67
C VAL A 397 -56.06 -11.62 -11.87
N LYS A 398 -54.86 -11.85 -12.45
CA LYS A 398 -54.49 -12.92 -13.43
C LYS A 398 -55.20 -12.81 -14.82
N HIS A 399 -54.79 -13.42 -15.93
CA HIS A 399 -53.59 -14.14 -16.43
C HIS A 399 -53.68 -14.10 -17.99
N LEU A 400 -52.72 -14.49 -18.84
CA LEU A 400 -51.43 -15.21 -18.74
C LEU A 400 -50.52 -14.76 -19.92
N ASP A 401 -49.19 -14.94 -19.84
CA ASP A 401 -48.47 -15.61 -20.93
C ASP A 401 -47.13 -16.19 -20.44
N ILE A 402 -46.95 -17.50 -20.59
CA ILE A 402 -45.79 -18.28 -20.14
C ILE A 402 -45.20 -18.97 -21.36
N PHE A 403 -44.12 -18.45 -21.97
CA PHE A 403 -43.38 -19.23 -22.98
C PHE A 403 -41.94 -18.77 -23.30
N TYR A 404 -41.06 -18.45 -22.33
CA TYR A 404 -39.60 -18.53 -22.56
C TYR A 404 -38.72 -18.58 -21.28
N CYS A 405 -38.88 -19.60 -20.42
CA CYS A 405 -37.97 -19.77 -19.27
C CYS A 405 -37.66 -21.24 -18.88
N ILE A 406 -37.75 -22.17 -19.84
CA ILE A 406 -37.32 -23.58 -19.66
C ILE A 406 -36.46 -23.99 -20.87
N ASN A 407 -35.20 -23.53 -20.90
CA ASN A 407 -34.08 -24.25 -21.52
C ASN A 407 -32.72 -23.56 -21.29
N LYS A 408 -32.20 -23.61 -20.05
CA LYS A 408 -30.74 -23.57 -19.81
C LYS A 408 -30.27 -24.22 -18.50
N LEU A 409 -30.99 -25.24 -18.03
CA LEU A 409 -30.51 -26.18 -17.01
C LEU A 409 -30.81 -27.61 -17.47
N ILE A 410 -29.87 -28.19 -18.24
CA ILE A 410 -29.54 -29.63 -18.43
C ILE A 410 -28.40 -29.65 -19.48
N LEU A 411 -27.25 -29.10 -19.11
CA LEU A 411 -25.96 -29.30 -19.80
C LEU A 411 -24.75 -28.82 -18.96
N GLN A 412 -24.91 -28.78 -17.63
CA GLN A 412 -23.90 -28.33 -16.68
C GLN A 412 -23.80 -29.27 -15.46
N TRP A 413 -24.17 -30.54 -15.65
CA TRP A 413 -24.25 -31.57 -14.60
C TRP A 413 -23.62 -32.92 -15.01
N TRP A 414 -22.76 -32.93 -16.04
CA TRP A 414 -22.09 -34.15 -16.53
C TRP A 414 -20.58 -33.99 -16.85
N LEU A 415 -19.95 -32.89 -16.41
CA LEU A 415 -18.51 -32.65 -16.60
C LEU A 415 -17.69 -32.39 -15.32
N GLU A 416 -18.32 -32.32 -14.13
CA GLU A 416 -17.57 -32.20 -12.86
C GLU A 416 -17.22 -33.55 -12.20
N VAL A 417 -17.81 -34.66 -12.67
CA VAL A 417 -17.60 -36.00 -12.04
C VAL A 417 -16.34 -36.72 -12.57
N ILE A 418 -15.72 -36.26 -13.66
CA ILE A 418 -14.49 -36.87 -14.22
C ILE A 418 -13.21 -36.18 -13.71
N CYS A 419 -13.32 -34.97 -13.12
CA CYS A 419 -12.14 -34.16 -12.80
C CYS A 419 -11.48 -34.49 -11.44
N TYR A 420 -11.97 -35.48 -10.69
CA TYR A 420 -11.55 -35.75 -9.30
C TYR A 420 -10.64 -36.98 -9.10
N MET A 421 -10.23 -37.69 -10.16
CA MET A 421 -9.53 -38.99 -10.04
C MET A 421 -8.15 -39.11 -10.70
N LEU A 422 -7.60 -38.05 -11.30
CA LEU A 422 -6.24 -38.08 -11.88
C LEU A 422 -5.42 -36.83 -11.51
N PHE A 423 -4.94 -36.81 -10.26
CA PHE A 423 -3.87 -35.90 -9.82
C PHE A 423 -2.51 -36.56 -10.11
N LEU A 424 -1.76 -36.05 -11.08
CA LEU A 424 -0.27 -36.11 -11.15
C LEU A 424 0.25 -35.35 -12.39
N PHE A 425 1.15 -34.39 -12.16
CA PHE A 425 1.95 -33.63 -13.14
C PHE A 425 1.24 -32.88 -14.29
N LEU A 426 0.94 -31.59 -14.07
CA LEU A 426 1.00 -30.52 -15.09
C LEU A 426 0.93 -29.13 -14.40
N PRO A 427 1.84 -28.18 -14.68
CA PRO A 427 1.73 -26.82 -14.14
C PRO A 427 0.67 -26.01 -14.90
N CYS A 428 -0.26 -25.39 -14.15
CA CYS A 428 -1.34 -24.60 -14.71
C CYS A 428 -0.84 -23.24 -15.22
N GLY A 429 -0.61 -23.14 -16.54
CA GLY A 429 -0.15 -21.89 -17.19
C GLY A 429 -0.64 -21.68 -18.62
N ILE A 430 -1.58 -22.52 -19.10
CA ILE A 430 -2.01 -22.54 -20.52
C ILE A 430 -3.50 -22.19 -20.70
N LEU A 431 -4.33 -22.28 -19.66
CA LEU A 431 -5.77 -22.00 -19.77
C LEU A 431 -6.15 -20.50 -19.79
N TRP A 432 -5.27 -19.59 -19.32
CA TRP A 432 -5.55 -18.15 -19.33
C TRP A 432 -5.25 -17.46 -20.67
N PHE A 433 -4.50 -18.13 -21.57
CA PHE A 433 -4.15 -17.58 -22.89
C PHE A 433 -5.20 -17.85 -23.97
N TYR A 434 -5.98 -18.93 -23.85
CA TYR A 434 -6.85 -19.41 -24.93
C TYR A 434 -8.24 -18.73 -25.01
N ASN A 435 -8.64 -17.98 -23.97
CA ASN A 435 -9.94 -17.29 -23.93
C ASN A 435 -9.85 -15.79 -24.27
N ARG A 436 -8.65 -15.30 -24.62
CA ARG A 436 -8.41 -13.94 -25.13
C ARG A 436 -8.01 -13.94 -26.62
N SER A 437 -7.67 -15.10 -27.17
CA SER A 437 -7.12 -15.32 -28.52
C SER A 437 -8.16 -15.40 -29.65
N LEU A 438 -9.45 -15.30 -29.34
CA LEU A 438 -10.53 -15.09 -30.33
C LEU A 438 -11.08 -13.65 -30.32
N GLY A 439 -10.60 -12.80 -29.40
CA GLY A 439 -11.12 -11.44 -29.21
C GLY A 439 -10.80 -10.47 -30.34
N THR A 440 -9.73 -10.70 -31.13
CA THR A 440 -9.36 -9.85 -32.28
C THR A 440 -10.18 -10.18 -33.53
N LEU A 441 -10.55 -11.44 -33.74
CA LEU A 441 -11.45 -11.85 -34.84
C LEU A 441 -12.84 -11.21 -34.75
N GLY A 442 -13.32 -10.88 -33.54
CA GLY A 442 -14.57 -10.15 -33.32
C GLY A 442 -14.50 -8.63 -33.56
N GLN A 443 -13.30 -8.06 -33.72
CA GLN A 443 -13.11 -6.62 -33.91
C GLN A 443 -12.97 -6.20 -35.37
N GLY A 444 -12.85 -7.17 -36.29
CA GLY A 444 -12.57 -6.96 -37.72
C GLY A 444 -13.75 -6.49 -38.58
N VAL A 445 -14.76 -5.81 -38.02
CA VAL A 445 -15.78 -5.13 -38.84
C VAL A 445 -15.10 -3.96 -39.53
N SER A 446 -14.94 -4.02 -40.86
CA SER A 446 -14.35 -2.89 -41.59
C SER A 446 -15.32 -1.70 -41.59
N CYS A 447 -14.78 -0.48 -41.75
CA CYS A 447 -15.64 0.70 -41.90
C CYS A 447 -16.58 0.56 -43.11
N GLN A 448 -16.13 -0.14 -44.15
CA GLN A 448 -16.93 -0.39 -45.36
C GLN A 448 -18.11 -1.34 -45.11
N ASP A 449 -17.93 -2.37 -44.28
CA ASP A 449 -19.02 -3.27 -43.87
C ASP A 449 -20.04 -2.54 -42.99
N LEU A 450 -19.56 -1.74 -42.04
CA LEU A 450 -20.42 -0.92 -41.18
C LEU A 450 -21.22 0.11 -42.00
N HIS A 451 -20.57 0.76 -42.97
CA HIS A 451 -21.21 1.70 -43.89
C HIS A 451 -22.31 1.01 -44.72
N GLN A 452 -22.06 -0.19 -45.25
CA GLN A 452 -23.08 -0.95 -45.98
C GLN A 452 -24.26 -1.35 -45.09
N LEU A 453 -24.00 -1.81 -43.86
CA LEU A 453 -25.04 -2.12 -42.87
C LEU A 453 -25.89 -0.90 -42.51
N LEU A 454 -25.25 0.26 -42.30
CA LEU A 454 -25.92 1.54 -42.02
C LEU A 454 -26.54 2.19 -43.27
N GLN A 455 -26.21 1.77 -44.49
CA GLN A 455 -26.98 2.14 -45.68
C GLN A 455 -28.26 1.32 -45.82
N ALA A 456 -28.26 0.07 -45.37
CA ALA A 456 -29.41 -0.84 -45.50
C ALA A 456 -30.60 -0.46 -44.58
N ASP A 457 -30.33 -0.02 -43.35
CA ASP A 457 -31.35 0.50 -42.42
C ASP A 457 -30.77 1.64 -41.57
N ARG A 458 -31.39 2.83 -41.65
CA ARG A 458 -31.03 4.04 -40.89
C ARG A 458 -32.03 4.37 -39.77
N SER A 459 -32.93 3.46 -39.43
CA SER A 459 -33.91 3.68 -38.37
C SER A 459 -33.21 3.79 -37.00
N PRO A 460 -33.67 4.69 -36.10
CA PRO A 460 -33.09 4.82 -34.77
C PRO A 460 -33.06 3.49 -34.00
N SER A 461 -34.07 2.63 -34.21
CA SER A 461 -34.16 1.33 -33.55
C SER A 461 -33.09 0.32 -34.01
N PHE A 462 -32.64 0.40 -35.26
CA PHE A 462 -31.61 -0.46 -35.81
C PHE A 462 -30.21 0.04 -35.41
N VAL A 463 -29.97 1.35 -35.53
CA VAL A 463 -28.74 2.00 -35.07
C VAL A 463 -28.46 1.70 -33.59
N ARG A 464 -29.47 1.81 -32.71
CA ARG A 464 -29.34 1.47 -31.28
C ARG A 464 -28.97 0.00 -31.04
N LYS A 465 -29.44 -0.94 -31.86
CA LYS A 465 -29.04 -2.37 -31.77
C LYS A 465 -27.58 -2.57 -32.17
N ILE A 466 -27.09 -1.87 -33.21
CA ILE A 466 -25.67 -1.92 -33.60
C ILE A 466 -24.79 -1.34 -32.48
N LEU A 467 -25.15 -0.19 -31.91
CA LEU A 467 -24.40 0.41 -30.80
C LEU A 467 -24.40 -0.49 -29.56
N ALA A 468 -25.52 -1.13 -29.23
CA ALA A 468 -25.59 -2.13 -28.16
C ALA A 468 -24.67 -3.34 -28.42
N LEU A 469 -24.61 -3.84 -29.66
CA LEU A 469 -23.72 -4.94 -30.05
C LEU A 469 -22.24 -4.55 -29.97
N LEU A 470 -21.87 -3.34 -30.41
CA LEU A 470 -20.51 -2.82 -30.31
C LEU A 470 -20.07 -2.62 -28.85
N ARG A 471 -20.97 -2.22 -27.97
CA ARG A 471 -20.71 -2.07 -26.53
C ARG A 471 -20.65 -3.40 -25.76
N GLN A 472 -21.14 -4.49 -26.33
CA GLN A 472 -21.09 -5.83 -25.72
C GLN A 472 -19.83 -6.63 -26.09
N GLN A 473 -18.89 -6.02 -26.83
CA GLN A 473 -17.66 -6.71 -27.21
C GLN A 473 -16.75 -6.99 -26.01
N PRO A 474 -16.06 -8.16 -25.97
CA PRO A 474 -15.24 -8.58 -24.83
C PRO A 474 -13.88 -7.83 -24.70
N GLY A 475 -13.64 -6.81 -25.52
CA GLY A 475 -12.42 -6.01 -25.53
C GLY A 475 -12.58 -4.72 -26.31
N LEU A 476 -11.67 -3.76 -26.07
CA LEU A 476 -11.71 -2.40 -26.60
C LEU A 476 -11.83 -2.35 -28.14
N LEU A 477 -12.76 -1.56 -28.65
CA LEU A 477 -12.95 -1.33 -30.07
C LEU A 477 -11.75 -0.59 -30.67
N HIS A 478 -11.34 -1.02 -31.86
CA HIS A 478 -10.24 -0.38 -32.58
C HIS A 478 -10.57 1.08 -32.92
N THR A 479 -9.57 1.98 -32.88
CA THR A 479 -9.78 3.43 -33.08
C THR A 479 -10.40 3.74 -34.45
N ALA A 480 -10.01 3.00 -35.51
CA ALA A 480 -10.62 3.14 -36.85
C ALA A 480 -12.13 2.86 -36.84
N LEU A 481 -12.58 1.79 -36.17
CA LEU A 481 -14.00 1.44 -36.07
C LEU A 481 -14.77 2.49 -35.27
N LYS A 482 -14.24 2.94 -34.13
CA LYS A 482 -14.86 4.01 -33.32
C LYS A 482 -15.02 5.30 -34.11
N ARG A 483 -13.98 5.69 -34.86
CA ARG A 483 -14.01 6.86 -35.75
C ARG A 483 -15.06 6.71 -36.84
N CYS A 484 -15.10 5.56 -37.51
CA CYS A 484 -16.11 5.26 -38.54
C CYS A 484 -17.55 5.37 -38.00
N VAL A 485 -17.82 4.82 -36.81
CA VAL A 485 -19.13 4.95 -36.14
C VAL A 485 -19.52 6.41 -35.94
N ILE A 486 -18.59 7.29 -35.54
CA ILE A 486 -18.88 8.73 -35.40
C ILE A 486 -19.08 9.40 -36.76
N GLU A 487 -18.23 9.11 -37.76
CA GLU A 487 -18.32 9.69 -39.11
C GLU A 487 -19.65 9.32 -39.81
N GLU A 488 -20.17 8.10 -39.59
CA GLU A 488 -21.47 7.64 -40.13
C GLU A 488 -22.70 8.16 -39.37
N LEU A 489 -22.62 8.30 -38.04
CA LEU A 489 -23.77 8.66 -37.22
C LEU A 489 -23.95 10.18 -37.04
N TYR A 490 -22.87 10.96 -37.07
CA TYR A 490 -22.95 12.42 -36.90
C TYR A 490 -23.85 13.15 -37.92
N PRO A 491 -23.93 12.75 -39.21
CA PRO A 491 -24.86 13.37 -40.16
C PRO A 491 -26.36 13.08 -39.91
N LEU A 492 -26.71 12.21 -38.96
CA LEU A 492 -28.10 11.84 -38.69
C LEU A 492 -28.80 12.89 -37.81
N GLN A 493 -30.02 13.28 -38.18
CA GLN A 493 -30.80 14.32 -37.48
C GLN A 493 -31.05 14.01 -35.99
N PHE A 494 -31.05 12.73 -35.61
CA PHE A 494 -31.28 12.25 -34.24
C PHE A 494 -29.97 11.86 -33.51
N PHE A 495 -28.80 12.33 -33.97
CA PHE A 495 -27.50 12.02 -33.33
C PHE A 495 -27.46 12.41 -31.84
N ALA A 496 -28.09 13.53 -31.45
CA ALA A 496 -28.18 13.94 -30.06
C ALA A 496 -28.87 12.88 -29.16
N ASP A 497 -29.93 12.25 -29.67
CA ASP A 497 -30.69 11.20 -28.96
C ASP A 497 -29.92 9.88 -28.82
N LEU A 498 -28.81 9.72 -29.56
CA LEU A 498 -27.93 8.54 -29.54
C LEU A 498 -26.72 8.72 -28.61
N LEU A 499 -26.44 9.93 -28.09
CA LEU A 499 -25.21 10.20 -27.34
C LEU A 499 -25.00 9.23 -26.16
N GLN A 500 -26.07 8.92 -25.42
CA GLN A 500 -26.05 7.94 -24.33
C GLN A 500 -25.92 6.48 -24.83
N ASP A 501 -26.44 6.17 -26.02
CA ASP A 501 -26.35 4.85 -26.65
C ASP A 501 -24.93 4.54 -27.13
N LEU A 502 -24.14 5.55 -27.55
CA LEU A 502 -22.73 5.41 -27.94
C LEU A 502 -21.86 4.80 -26.82
N GLY A 503 -22.14 5.14 -25.56
CA GLY A 503 -21.27 4.80 -24.43
C GLY A 503 -19.96 5.62 -24.41
N ALA A 504 -19.29 5.65 -23.26
CA ALA A 504 -18.09 6.48 -23.06
C ALA A 504 -16.95 6.15 -24.04
N GLU A 505 -16.77 4.87 -24.39
CA GLU A 505 -15.72 4.40 -25.30
C GLU A 505 -15.79 5.03 -26.70
N ILE A 506 -16.99 5.13 -27.26
CA ILE A 506 -17.20 5.68 -28.62
C ILE A 506 -17.39 7.20 -28.55
N ALA A 507 -18.10 7.71 -27.53
CA ALA A 507 -18.34 9.15 -27.37
C ALA A 507 -17.05 9.97 -27.15
N LEU A 508 -16.03 9.40 -26.49
CA LEU A 508 -14.72 10.06 -26.34
C LEU A 508 -13.88 10.09 -27.63
N CYS A 509 -14.29 9.39 -28.68
CA CYS A 509 -13.70 9.51 -30.01
C CYS A 509 -14.36 10.61 -30.88
N ILE A 510 -15.37 11.32 -30.36
CA ILE A 510 -15.98 12.45 -31.08
C ILE A 510 -14.93 13.59 -31.23
N PRO A 511 -14.72 14.13 -32.45
CA PRO A 511 -13.81 15.24 -32.67
C PRO A 511 -14.08 16.47 -31.77
N MET A 512 -13.02 17.08 -31.26
CA MET A 512 -13.14 18.20 -30.31
C MET A 512 -13.77 19.47 -30.89
N ASP A 513 -13.71 19.68 -32.20
CA ASP A 513 -14.43 20.73 -32.91
C ASP A 513 -15.96 20.51 -32.83
N ILE A 514 -16.43 19.26 -32.84
CA ILE A 514 -17.83 18.90 -32.62
C ILE A 514 -18.20 19.03 -31.13
N ILE A 515 -17.39 18.49 -30.21
CA ILE A 515 -17.65 18.58 -28.76
C ILE A 515 -17.74 20.05 -28.30
N ARG A 516 -16.92 20.95 -28.87
CA ARG A 516 -16.99 22.40 -28.59
C ARG A 516 -18.32 23.05 -28.92
N LEU A 517 -19.10 22.46 -29.84
CA LEU A 517 -20.41 22.96 -30.27
C LEU A 517 -21.57 22.35 -29.45
N PHE A 518 -21.32 21.39 -28.56
CA PHE A 518 -22.38 20.76 -27.77
C PHE A 518 -23.11 21.75 -26.84
N PRO A 519 -24.45 21.68 -26.76
CA PRO A 519 -25.23 22.39 -25.75
C PRO A 519 -24.96 21.81 -24.35
N ALA A 520 -25.33 22.57 -23.31
CA ALA A 520 -25.06 22.22 -21.92
C ALA A 520 -25.64 20.84 -21.51
N GLU A 521 -26.81 20.46 -22.05
CA GLU A 521 -27.44 19.16 -21.80
C GLU A 521 -26.61 17.99 -22.37
N MET A 522 -26.14 18.09 -23.61
CA MET A 522 -25.25 17.07 -24.20
C MET A 522 -23.90 16.99 -23.47
N MET A 523 -23.37 18.12 -22.99
CA MET A 523 -22.15 18.13 -22.17
C MET A 523 -22.36 17.49 -20.80
N ASP A 524 -23.53 17.65 -20.17
CA ASP A 524 -23.88 16.97 -18.92
C ASP A 524 -24.05 15.45 -19.13
N ILE A 525 -24.67 15.03 -20.23
CA ILE A 525 -24.75 13.61 -20.63
C ILE A 525 -23.35 13.03 -20.80
N LEU A 526 -22.47 13.70 -21.58
CA LEU A 526 -21.09 13.26 -21.79
C LEU A 526 -20.30 13.18 -20.46
N LYS A 527 -20.40 14.21 -19.60
CA LYS A 527 -19.81 14.22 -18.25
C LYS A 527 -20.28 13.01 -17.43
N LYS A 528 -21.59 12.77 -17.35
CA LYS A 528 -22.19 11.64 -16.61
C LYS A 528 -21.73 10.29 -17.15
N MET A 529 -21.61 10.14 -18.47
CA MET A 529 -21.07 8.92 -19.10
C MET A 529 -19.60 8.67 -18.73
N ILE A 530 -18.78 9.72 -18.68
CA ILE A 530 -17.37 9.60 -18.29
C ILE A 530 -17.24 9.23 -16.80
N VAL A 531 -17.99 9.88 -15.91
CA VAL A 531 -18.00 9.56 -14.47
C VAL A 531 -18.46 8.11 -14.23
N ALA A 532 -19.44 7.63 -14.99
CA ALA A 532 -19.92 6.24 -14.91
C ALA A 532 -18.99 5.19 -15.56
N SER A 533 -17.97 5.60 -16.32
CA SER A 533 -17.03 4.70 -17.01
C SER A 533 -15.67 5.39 -17.23
N PRO A 534 -14.94 5.69 -16.14
CA PRO A 534 -13.77 6.56 -16.15
C PRO A 534 -12.58 6.00 -16.96
N GLN A 535 -12.48 4.68 -17.10
CA GLN A 535 -11.34 4.01 -17.74
C GLN A 535 -11.04 4.55 -19.14
N TYR A 536 -12.08 4.85 -19.94
CA TYR A 536 -11.91 5.34 -21.30
C TYR A 536 -11.36 6.76 -21.35
N PHE A 537 -11.72 7.60 -20.38
CA PHE A 537 -11.17 8.95 -20.23
C PHE A 537 -9.73 8.90 -19.72
N LEU A 538 -9.44 8.04 -18.75
CA LEU A 538 -8.09 7.85 -18.21
C LEU A 538 -7.09 7.29 -19.24
N MET A 539 -7.57 6.58 -20.27
CA MET A 539 -6.76 6.13 -21.42
C MET A 539 -6.42 7.22 -22.45
N LEU A 540 -7.07 8.39 -22.41
CA LEU A 540 -6.70 9.53 -23.25
C LEU A 540 -5.36 10.14 -22.79
N THR A 541 -4.69 10.89 -23.66
CA THR A 541 -3.50 11.65 -23.25
C THR A 541 -3.87 12.79 -22.28
N ARG A 542 -2.94 13.17 -21.38
CA ARG A 542 -3.14 14.29 -20.42
C ARG A 542 -3.72 15.55 -21.06
N ILE A 543 -3.20 15.93 -22.23
CA ILE A 543 -3.65 17.11 -22.99
C ILE A 543 -5.12 16.98 -23.43
N GLN A 544 -5.55 15.79 -23.86
CA GLN A 544 -6.95 15.53 -24.23
C GLN A 544 -7.87 15.59 -23.01
N GLN A 545 -7.41 15.05 -21.87
CA GLN A 545 -8.14 15.06 -20.60
C GLN A 545 -8.40 16.49 -20.10
N GLU A 546 -7.34 17.30 -19.98
CA GLU A 546 -7.39 18.70 -19.53
C GLU A 546 -8.27 19.56 -20.45
N ILE A 547 -8.11 19.44 -21.77
CA ILE A 547 -8.89 20.22 -22.75
C ILE A 547 -10.37 19.82 -22.76
N LEU A 548 -10.70 18.54 -22.56
CA LEU A 548 -12.09 18.10 -22.46
C LEU A 548 -12.74 18.64 -21.18
N VAL A 549 -12.04 18.59 -20.05
CA VAL A 549 -12.54 19.10 -18.76
C VAL A 549 -12.68 20.63 -18.78
N ASP A 550 -11.74 21.38 -19.36
CA ASP A 550 -11.85 22.82 -19.61
C ASP A 550 -13.15 23.16 -20.38
N LYS A 551 -13.53 22.37 -21.39
CA LYS A 551 -14.78 22.59 -22.15
C LYS A 551 -16.04 22.18 -21.39
N ILE A 552 -15.99 21.16 -20.54
CA ILE A 552 -17.09 20.81 -19.64
C ILE A 552 -17.34 21.96 -18.65
N ILE A 553 -16.29 22.51 -18.03
CA ILE A 553 -16.39 23.64 -17.10
C ILE A 553 -16.93 24.89 -17.80
N GLN A 554 -16.34 25.30 -18.93
CA GLN A 554 -16.79 26.49 -19.67
C GLN A 554 -18.26 26.43 -20.13
N ARG A 555 -18.80 25.23 -20.36
CA ARG A 555 -20.21 25.04 -20.78
C ARG A 555 -21.20 24.90 -19.63
N MET A 556 -20.76 24.44 -18.46
CA MET A 556 -21.67 24.06 -17.36
C MET A 556 -21.48 24.89 -16.08
N PHE A 557 -20.27 25.42 -15.85
CA PHE A 557 -19.85 26.00 -14.58
C PHE A 557 -19.11 27.32 -14.78
N TRP A 558 -19.78 28.30 -15.39
CA TRP A 558 -19.18 29.60 -15.75
C TRP A 558 -18.49 30.34 -14.59
N ASN A 559 -18.97 30.16 -13.36
CA ASN A 559 -18.45 30.84 -12.17
C ASN A 559 -17.23 30.17 -11.52
N MET A 560 -16.83 28.95 -11.93
CA MET A 560 -15.72 28.22 -11.28
C MET A 560 -14.35 28.92 -11.40
N TYR A 561 -14.16 29.78 -12.41
CA TYR A 561 -12.91 30.56 -12.56
C TYR A 561 -12.85 31.81 -11.64
N THR A 562 -13.93 32.13 -10.90
CA THR A 562 -14.03 33.35 -10.08
C THR A 562 -14.44 33.09 -8.62
N GLY A 563 -14.77 31.87 -8.24
CA GLY A 563 -15.21 31.48 -6.89
C GLY A 563 -14.44 30.30 -6.29
N PRO A 564 -14.80 29.88 -5.06
CA PRO A 564 -14.28 28.64 -4.47
C PRO A 564 -14.81 27.43 -5.24
N PHE A 565 -13.99 26.39 -5.40
CA PHE A 565 -14.42 25.13 -6.00
C PHE A 565 -15.13 24.29 -4.92
N THR A 566 -16.45 24.24 -5.02
CA THR A 566 -17.35 23.74 -3.96
C THR A 566 -17.44 22.21 -3.92
N GLU A 567 -17.94 21.67 -2.81
CA GLU A 567 -18.19 20.22 -2.65
C GLU A 567 -19.16 19.67 -3.72
N GLU A 568 -20.22 20.41 -4.07
CA GLU A 568 -21.21 19.99 -5.06
C GLU A 568 -20.60 19.91 -6.47
N GLU A 569 -19.84 20.93 -6.87
CA GLU A 569 -19.13 20.95 -8.15
C GLU A 569 -18.07 19.83 -8.20
N PHE A 570 -17.30 19.65 -7.12
CA PHE A 570 -16.26 18.62 -7.04
C PHE A 570 -16.87 17.22 -7.14
N ARG A 571 -17.96 16.94 -6.42
CA ARG A 571 -18.68 15.66 -6.50
C ARG A 571 -19.41 15.47 -7.84
N SER A 572 -19.82 16.54 -8.52
CA SER A 572 -20.39 16.43 -9.88
C SER A 572 -19.35 16.15 -10.97
N LEU A 573 -18.08 16.53 -10.75
CA LEU A 573 -16.98 16.24 -11.68
C LEU A 573 -16.29 14.90 -11.35
N ASP A 574 -16.26 14.52 -10.07
CA ASP A 574 -15.70 13.27 -9.55
C ASP A 574 -14.28 13.01 -10.10
N ILE A 575 -14.10 11.96 -10.91
CA ILE A 575 -12.83 11.61 -11.56
C ILE A 575 -12.24 12.74 -12.44
N LEU A 576 -13.08 13.67 -12.91
CA LEU A 576 -12.68 14.83 -13.72
C LEU A 576 -12.17 16.00 -12.87
N ALA A 577 -12.50 16.06 -11.57
CA ALA A 577 -12.18 17.19 -10.71
C ALA A 577 -10.65 17.47 -10.57
N PRO A 578 -9.74 16.49 -10.60
CA PRO A 578 -8.30 16.77 -10.64
C PRO A 578 -7.77 17.31 -11.97
N PHE A 579 -8.57 17.28 -13.04
CA PHE A 579 -8.18 17.70 -14.40
C PHE A 579 -8.64 19.12 -14.75
N VAL A 580 -9.28 19.83 -13.81
CA VAL A 580 -9.54 21.27 -13.93
C VAL A 580 -8.22 22.05 -13.98
N ALA A 581 -8.24 23.32 -14.41
CA ALA A 581 -7.04 24.16 -14.43
C ALA A 581 -6.39 24.34 -13.03
N ASP A 582 -5.09 24.64 -12.97
CA ASP A 582 -4.35 24.77 -11.70
C ASP A 582 -4.90 25.91 -10.83
N GLU A 583 -5.33 27.01 -11.44
CA GLU A 583 -5.94 28.16 -10.76
C GLU A 583 -7.26 27.79 -10.07
N VAL A 584 -8.05 26.89 -10.68
CA VAL A 584 -9.33 26.41 -10.13
C VAL A 584 -9.10 25.38 -9.03
N PHE A 585 -8.18 24.43 -9.23
CA PHE A 585 -7.92 23.38 -8.26
C PHE A 585 -7.31 23.89 -6.94
N VAL A 586 -6.56 25.01 -6.97
CA VAL A 586 -6.07 25.68 -5.75
C VAL A 586 -7.23 26.20 -4.87
N GLN A 587 -8.42 26.42 -5.44
CA GLN A 587 -9.59 26.99 -4.74
C GLN A 587 -10.56 25.93 -4.13
N VAL A 588 -10.19 24.65 -4.10
CA VAL A 588 -11.00 23.59 -3.46
C VAL A 588 -11.30 23.94 -1.99
N ASP A 589 -12.56 23.87 -1.58
CA ASP A 589 -12.95 24.18 -0.21
C ASP A 589 -12.14 23.36 0.82
N ARG A 590 -11.54 24.06 1.79
CA ARG A 590 -10.63 23.45 2.76
C ARG A 590 -11.35 22.54 3.75
N SER A 591 -12.61 22.83 4.06
CA SER A 591 -13.41 22.01 4.98
C SER A 591 -13.87 20.70 4.33
N PHE A 592 -14.23 20.74 3.05
CA PHE A 592 -14.48 19.57 2.21
C PHE A 592 -13.20 18.72 2.06
N PHE A 593 -12.09 19.36 1.69
CA PHE A 593 -10.81 18.68 1.49
C PHE A 593 -10.36 17.91 2.74
N ALA A 594 -10.36 18.55 3.92
CA ALA A 594 -9.93 17.93 5.17
C ALA A 594 -10.78 16.72 5.58
N LYS A 595 -12.09 16.73 5.27
CA LYS A 595 -13.05 15.68 5.67
C LYS A 595 -13.11 14.48 4.72
N ASN A 596 -12.68 14.64 3.45
CA ASN A 596 -12.90 13.65 2.38
C ASN A 596 -11.58 13.10 1.80
N LEU A 597 -10.50 13.07 2.58
CA LEU A 597 -9.18 12.64 2.12
C LEU A 597 -9.14 11.18 1.65
N ASP A 598 -9.99 10.31 2.18
CA ASP A 598 -10.11 8.90 1.79
C ASP A 598 -10.72 8.71 0.39
N TYR A 599 -11.62 9.61 0.00
CA TYR A 599 -12.19 9.72 -1.34
C TYR A 599 -11.16 10.36 -2.30
N LEU A 600 -10.58 11.50 -1.91
CA LEU A 600 -9.58 12.22 -2.71
C LEU A 600 -8.37 11.35 -3.04
N GLN A 601 -7.88 10.52 -2.10
CA GLN A 601 -6.75 9.63 -2.34
C GLN A 601 -6.98 8.62 -3.49
N ARG A 602 -8.23 8.31 -3.85
CA ARG A 602 -8.55 7.37 -4.95
C ARG A 602 -8.39 8.02 -6.32
N LEU A 603 -8.36 9.35 -6.38
CA LEU A 603 -8.33 10.11 -7.62
C LEU A 603 -6.93 10.17 -8.25
N CYS A 604 -6.90 10.60 -9.51
CA CYS A 604 -5.69 10.77 -10.30
C CYS A 604 -5.13 12.19 -10.15
N TYR A 605 -3.81 12.35 -10.08
CA TYR A 605 -3.15 13.65 -9.94
C TYR A 605 -1.95 13.75 -10.87
N SER A 606 -1.77 14.92 -11.51
CA SER A 606 -0.53 15.29 -12.21
C SER A 606 0.51 15.83 -11.22
N SER A 607 1.77 15.96 -11.63
CA SER A 607 2.82 16.54 -10.78
C SER A 607 2.47 17.91 -10.21
N SER A 608 1.85 18.82 -10.99
CA SER A 608 1.44 20.14 -10.47
C SER A 608 0.31 20.03 -9.44
N LYS A 609 -0.66 19.14 -9.66
CA LYS A 609 -1.70 18.86 -8.65
C LYS A 609 -1.14 18.24 -7.38
N MET A 610 -0.14 17.36 -7.47
CA MET A 610 0.53 16.80 -6.29
C MET A 610 1.15 17.90 -5.43
N GLU A 611 1.83 18.88 -6.04
CA GLU A 611 2.37 20.05 -5.31
C GLU A 611 1.28 20.91 -4.67
N ILE A 612 0.13 21.10 -5.34
CA ILE A 612 -1.02 21.84 -4.79
C ILE A 612 -1.62 21.09 -3.58
N VAL A 613 -1.87 19.78 -3.70
CA VAL A 613 -2.34 18.91 -2.61
C VAL A 613 -1.37 18.95 -1.43
N ALA A 614 -0.06 18.83 -1.69
CA ALA A 614 0.99 18.92 -0.68
C ALA A 614 1.02 20.27 0.05
N ARG A 615 0.70 21.37 -0.65
CA ARG A 615 0.57 22.70 -0.06
C ARG A 615 -0.67 22.83 0.82
N ILE A 616 -1.84 22.40 0.31
CA ILE A 616 -3.13 22.45 1.03
C ILE A 616 -3.06 21.68 2.35
N LEU A 617 -2.43 20.49 2.35
CA LEU A 617 -2.23 19.68 3.56
C LEU A 617 -1.46 20.40 4.69
N GLN A 618 -0.59 21.35 4.34
CA GLN A 618 0.23 22.12 5.29
C GLN A 618 -0.43 23.43 5.73
N GLU A 619 -1.58 23.80 5.16
CA GLU A 619 -2.29 25.02 5.55
C GLU A 619 -2.86 24.90 6.98
N PRO A 620 -2.81 25.99 7.79
CA PRO A 620 -3.36 25.97 9.15
C PRO A 620 -4.86 25.63 9.24
N ALA A 621 -5.61 25.82 8.15
CA ALA A 621 -7.03 25.47 8.05
C ALA A 621 -7.30 23.97 7.85
N VAL A 622 -6.25 23.16 7.58
CA VAL A 622 -6.34 21.72 7.31
C VAL A 622 -5.63 20.94 8.41
N PHE A 623 -4.28 20.88 8.39
CA PHE A 623 -3.48 20.24 9.44
C PHE A 623 -2.31 21.09 9.96
N GLY A 624 -2.00 22.22 9.31
CA GLY A 624 -0.84 23.03 9.64
C GLY A 624 0.51 22.33 9.37
N PRO A 625 1.61 22.83 9.96
CA PRO A 625 2.96 22.34 9.66
C PRO A 625 3.17 20.91 10.13
N VAL A 626 3.93 20.13 9.34
CA VAL A 626 4.20 18.69 9.55
C VAL A 626 4.85 18.35 10.89
N THR A 627 5.52 19.31 11.53
CA THR A 627 6.09 19.18 12.88
C THR A 627 5.03 18.91 13.95
N ASN A 628 3.79 19.35 13.69
CA ASN A 628 2.67 19.28 14.64
C ASN A 628 1.71 18.12 14.34
N TRP A 629 1.97 17.34 13.28
CA TRP A 629 1.10 16.25 12.86
C TRP A 629 1.10 15.10 13.88
N THR A 630 -0.08 14.51 14.09
CA THR A 630 -0.27 13.41 15.05
C THR A 630 -0.31 12.04 14.37
N GLN A 631 -0.40 10.98 15.17
CA GLN A 631 -0.60 9.62 14.67
C GLN A 631 -1.88 9.49 13.82
N ASP A 632 -2.91 10.28 14.14
CA ASP A 632 -4.21 10.29 13.47
C ASP A 632 -4.16 11.13 12.18
N THR A 633 -3.48 12.28 12.19
CA THR A 633 -3.18 13.03 10.95
C THR A 633 -2.51 12.11 9.93
N LEU A 634 -1.46 11.38 10.34
CA LEU A 634 -0.74 10.45 9.47
C LEU A 634 -1.54 9.19 9.07
N SER A 635 -2.64 8.83 9.75
CA SER A 635 -3.52 7.75 9.29
C SER A 635 -4.48 8.22 8.20
N VAL A 636 -4.94 9.47 8.26
CA VAL A 636 -5.86 10.04 7.27
C VAL A 636 -5.13 10.55 6.02
N VAL A 637 -3.96 11.19 6.16
CA VAL A 637 -3.17 11.71 5.02
C VAL A 637 -2.73 10.60 4.05
N GLY A 638 -2.44 9.40 4.57
CA GLY A 638 -2.14 8.20 3.78
C GLY A 638 -1.13 8.45 2.66
N ARG A 639 -1.46 8.04 1.43
CA ARG A 639 -0.52 8.09 0.29
C ARG A 639 -0.12 9.50 -0.13
N PHE A 640 -0.90 10.54 0.22
CA PHE A 640 -0.52 11.94 -0.06
C PHE A 640 0.75 12.38 0.68
N LEU A 641 1.23 11.61 1.66
CA LEU A 641 2.56 11.81 2.23
C LEU A 641 3.66 11.80 1.15
N PHE A 642 3.52 11.00 0.09
CA PHE A 642 4.49 10.95 -1.01
C PHE A 642 4.46 12.20 -1.90
N PHE A 643 3.44 13.05 -1.82
CA PHE A 643 3.40 14.32 -2.57
C PHE A 643 4.22 15.42 -1.88
N LEU A 644 4.57 15.26 -0.60
CA LEU A 644 5.35 16.24 0.14
C LEU A 644 6.80 16.36 -0.41
N PRO A 645 7.39 17.55 -0.42
CA PRO A 645 8.77 17.73 -0.83
C PRO A 645 9.74 17.16 0.22
N SER A 646 10.91 16.71 -0.23
CA SER A 646 11.80 15.87 0.59
C SER A 646 12.48 16.61 1.75
N ASN A 647 12.43 17.95 1.77
CA ASN A 647 12.79 18.78 2.92
C ASN A 647 11.70 18.71 4.00
N VAL A 648 10.43 18.94 3.63
CA VAL A 648 9.28 18.86 4.56
C VAL A 648 9.15 17.47 5.16
N LEU A 649 9.42 16.41 4.40
CA LEU A 649 9.44 15.04 4.90
C LEU A 649 10.50 14.78 6.00
N GLN A 650 11.53 15.62 6.15
CA GLN A 650 12.54 15.48 7.22
C GLN A 650 12.06 16.04 8.56
N ASP A 651 11.12 16.99 8.54
CA ASP A 651 10.59 17.67 9.72
C ASP A 651 9.49 16.86 10.43
N LEU A 652 9.07 15.72 9.84
CA LEU A 652 8.13 14.78 10.45
C LEU A 652 8.71 14.10 11.70
N PRO A 653 7.94 14.01 12.81
CA PRO A 653 8.40 13.36 14.03
C PRO A 653 8.79 11.89 13.82
N LEU A 654 10.07 11.57 14.05
CA LEU A 654 10.65 10.22 13.86
C LEU A 654 9.93 9.12 14.66
N SER A 655 9.27 9.47 15.76
CA SER A 655 8.49 8.55 16.60
C SER A 655 7.22 8.03 15.92
N LEU A 656 6.67 8.76 14.95
CA LEU A 656 5.43 8.41 14.25
C LEU A 656 5.66 7.52 13.02
N MET A 657 6.84 7.63 12.41
CA MET A 657 7.23 6.92 11.18
C MET A 657 7.92 5.58 11.48
N THR A 658 7.15 4.66 12.08
CA THR A 658 7.59 3.29 12.37
C THR A 658 7.73 2.45 11.08
N VAL A 659 8.42 1.31 11.14
CA VAL A 659 8.55 0.38 10.00
C VAL A 659 7.18 -0.01 9.45
N GLY A 660 6.26 -0.45 10.32
CA GLY A 660 4.90 -0.82 9.92
C GLY A 660 4.09 0.36 9.34
N ARG A 661 4.33 1.60 9.79
CA ARG A 661 3.71 2.79 9.17
C ARG A 661 4.24 2.99 7.75
N VAL A 662 5.55 2.84 7.53
CA VAL A 662 6.16 2.91 6.20
C VAL A 662 5.61 1.80 5.29
N GLU A 663 5.51 0.55 5.77
CA GLU A 663 4.89 -0.54 5.02
C GLU A 663 3.43 -0.21 4.63
N LYS A 664 2.62 0.28 5.58
CA LYS A 664 1.21 0.64 5.34
C LYS A 664 1.05 1.78 4.32
N LEU A 665 1.97 2.74 4.30
CA LEU A 665 1.99 3.82 3.30
C LEU A 665 2.32 3.28 1.90
N PHE A 666 3.32 2.41 1.78
CA PHE A 666 3.68 1.78 0.51
C PHE A 666 2.56 0.85 -0.01
N MET A 667 1.92 0.08 0.88
CA MET A 667 0.73 -0.71 0.55
C MET A 667 -0.41 0.18 0.02
N SER A 668 -0.74 1.27 0.73
CA SER A 668 -1.79 2.20 0.32
C SER A 668 -1.52 2.82 -1.06
N GLN A 669 -0.27 3.17 -1.35
CA GLN A 669 0.12 3.64 -2.68
C GLN A 669 -0.03 2.53 -3.73
N ARG A 670 0.42 1.30 -3.45
CA ARG A 670 0.29 0.19 -4.42
C ARG A 670 -1.15 -0.25 -4.65
N GLN A 671 -1.97 -0.36 -3.60
CA GLN A 671 -3.39 -0.68 -3.72
C GLN A 671 -4.12 0.31 -4.65
N TRP A 672 -3.67 1.57 -4.68
CA TRP A 672 -4.13 2.54 -5.66
C TRP A 672 -3.55 2.31 -7.06
N GLU A 673 -2.23 2.06 -7.19
CA GLU A 673 -1.55 1.77 -8.47
C GLU A 673 -2.08 0.52 -9.18
N ASP A 674 -2.41 -0.53 -8.44
CA ASP A 674 -2.98 -1.79 -8.94
C ASP A 674 -4.51 -1.71 -9.16
N GLY A 675 -5.15 -0.64 -8.68
CA GLY A 675 -6.61 -0.42 -8.81
C GLY A 675 -7.01 0.23 -10.15
N ASP A 676 -8.32 0.19 -10.43
CA ASP A 676 -8.91 0.60 -11.72
C ASP A 676 -8.50 2.00 -12.22
N VAL A 677 -8.25 2.93 -11.28
CA VAL A 677 -7.82 4.31 -11.59
C VAL A 677 -6.28 4.42 -11.70
N GLY A 678 -5.53 3.91 -10.72
CA GLY A 678 -4.07 4.15 -10.65
C GLY A 678 -3.27 3.42 -11.72
N ILE A 679 -3.80 2.30 -12.25
CA ILE A 679 -3.16 1.57 -13.34
C ILE A 679 -3.11 2.41 -14.64
N LEU A 680 -4.14 3.24 -14.87
CA LEU A 680 -4.27 4.15 -16.01
C LEU A 680 -3.78 5.58 -15.74
N CYS A 681 -3.73 6.02 -14.48
CA CYS A 681 -3.55 7.42 -14.12
C CYS A 681 -2.19 8.03 -14.49
N SER A 682 -1.09 7.31 -14.25
CA SER A 682 0.24 7.93 -14.15
C SER A 682 1.21 7.60 -15.28
N ASP A 683 1.87 8.64 -15.79
CA ASP A 683 3.01 8.49 -16.70
C ASP A 683 4.22 7.89 -15.97
N THR A 684 5.13 7.32 -16.77
CA THR A 684 6.44 6.79 -16.37
C THR A 684 7.26 7.79 -15.56
N ASN A 685 7.15 9.09 -15.81
CA ASN A 685 7.89 10.11 -15.07
C ASN A 685 7.27 10.40 -13.69
N GLU A 686 5.94 10.49 -13.61
CA GLU A 686 5.21 10.66 -12.34
C GLU A 686 5.47 9.46 -11.40
N ARG A 687 5.42 8.23 -11.92
CA ARG A 687 5.77 7.02 -11.16
C ARG A 687 7.21 7.03 -10.64
N LYS A 688 8.17 7.57 -11.40
CA LYS A 688 9.57 7.71 -10.94
C LYS A 688 9.73 8.73 -9.82
N ASP A 689 9.00 9.85 -9.84
CA ASP A 689 9.07 10.83 -8.75
C ASP A 689 8.47 10.26 -7.47
N VAL A 690 7.26 9.68 -7.53
CA VAL A 690 6.65 8.99 -6.37
C VAL A 690 7.55 7.89 -5.82
N PHE A 691 8.20 7.10 -6.69
CA PHE A 691 9.19 6.12 -6.27
C PHE A 691 10.42 6.75 -5.57
N SER A 692 10.92 7.88 -6.06
CA SER A 692 12.00 8.64 -5.40
C SER A 692 11.61 9.07 -3.98
N LYS A 693 10.35 9.48 -3.79
CA LYS A 693 9.77 9.86 -2.49
C LYS A 693 9.64 8.65 -1.56
N GLN A 694 9.14 7.53 -2.08
CA GLN A 694 9.11 6.24 -1.38
C GLN A 694 10.50 5.84 -0.89
N GLN A 695 11.50 5.79 -1.78
CA GLN A 695 12.89 5.48 -1.45
C GLN A 695 13.42 6.44 -0.37
N PHE A 696 13.17 7.74 -0.50
CA PHE A 696 13.57 8.73 0.49
C PHE A 696 12.96 8.48 1.87
N VAL A 697 11.63 8.29 1.95
CA VAL A 697 10.90 8.01 3.20
C VAL A 697 11.51 6.77 3.88
N LEU A 698 11.63 5.66 3.16
CA LEU A 698 12.19 4.43 3.72
C LEU A 698 13.63 4.62 4.18
N GLN A 699 14.51 5.20 3.35
CA GLN A 699 15.92 5.31 3.68
C GLN A 699 16.21 6.36 4.77
N PHE A 700 15.40 7.42 4.89
CA PHE A 700 15.54 8.44 5.93
C PHE A 700 15.05 7.93 7.30
N PHE A 701 13.85 7.37 7.39
CA PHE A 701 13.28 6.93 8.67
C PHE A 701 13.92 5.64 9.21
N LEU A 702 14.42 4.76 8.34
CA LEU A 702 15.26 3.62 8.74
C LEU A 702 16.73 4.00 9.03
N GLY A 703 17.10 5.28 8.87
CA GLY A 703 18.40 5.82 9.28
C GLY A 703 19.56 5.62 8.29
N PHE A 704 19.33 5.07 7.10
CA PHE A 704 20.36 4.86 6.09
C PHE A 704 20.98 6.17 5.57
N LEU A 705 20.22 7.28 5.55
CA LEU A 705 20.68 8.59 5.06
C LEU A 705 21.32 9.49 6.14
N LYS A 706 21.36 9.07 7.41
CA LYS A 706 21.84 9.91 8.52
C LYS A 706 23.36 9.75 8.72
N MET A 707 24.15 10.51 7.96
CA MET A 707 25.62 10.46 8.05
C MET A 707 26.23 11.19 9.27
N ASN A 708 25.57 12.20 9.84
CA ASN A 708 26.16 13.09 10.85
C ASN A 708 25.38 13.13 12.18
N SER A 709 25.61 12.15 13.06
CA SER A 709 25.27 12.32 14.49
C SER A 709 26.13 11.43 15.39
N LEU A 710 27.05 12.05 16.15
CA LEU A 710 27.94 11.38 17.11
C LEU A 710 27.20 10.81 18.35
N SER A 711 25.88 10.97 18.42
CA SER A 711 25.02 10.62 19.56
C SER A 711 24.08 9.44 19.33
N PHE A 712 24.07 8.82 18.13
CA PHE A 712 23.38 7.55 17.90
C PHE A 712 24.42 6.42 17.68
N PRO A 713 24.33 5.28 18.39
CA PRO A 713 25.21 4.16 18.15
C PRO A 713 24.98 3.63 16.72
N LYS A 714 26.05 3.19 16.04
CA LYS A 714 25.99 2.57 14.71
C LYS A 714 24.90 1.49 14.68
N VAL A 715 23.74 1.83 14.13
CA VAL A 715 22.64 0.89 13.93
C VAL A 715 23.10 -0.09 12.85
N SER A 716 23.16 -1.38 13.20
CA SER A 716 23.43 -2.43 12.21
C SER A 716 22.40 -2.32 11.09
N PRO A 717 22.80 -2.43 9.80
CA PRO A 717 21.88 -2.21 8.69
C PRO A 717 20.66 -3.11 8.83
N ILE A 718 19.47 -2.51 8.78
CA ILE A 718 18.22 -3.25 8.91
C ILE A 718 18.14 -4.23 7.73
N VAL A 719 17.99 -5.51 8.08
CA VAL A 719 17.91 -6.60 7.11
C VAL A 719 16.44 -6.86 6.81
N PRO A 720 15.96 -6.58 5.59
CA PRO A 720 14.58 -6.80 5.23
C PRO A 720 14.27 -8.30 5.14
N THR A 721 13.02 -8.66 5.45
CA THR A 721 12.46 -9.98 5.14
C THR A 721 11.81 -9.93 3.74
N CYS A 722 11.53 -11.10 3.16
CA CYS A 722 10.79 -11.16 1.89
C CYS A 722 9.46 -10.40 1.93
N GLU A 723 8.76 -10.47 3.06
CA GLU A 723 7.44 -9.88 3.21
C GLU A 723 7.51 -8.35 3.30
N ILE A 724 8.59 -7.80 3.88
CA ILE A 724 8.88 -6.37 3.84
C ILE A 724 9.28 -5.94 2.41
N LEU A 725 10.13 -6.72 1.73
CA LEU A 725 10.50 -6.42 0.34
C LEU A 725 9.28 -6.42 -0.58
N ARG A 726 8.30 -7.30 -0.34
CA ARG A 726 7.04 -7.29 -1.07
C ARG A 726 6.31 -5.98 -0.88
N THR A 727 6.15 -5.48 0.34
CA THR A 727 5.37 -4.26 0.61
C THR A 727 6.09 -3.02 0.13
N THR A 728 7.39 -2.87 0.42
CA THR A 728 8.13 -1.62 0.19
C THR A 728 8.87 -1.54 -1.15
N ALA A 729 8.79 -2.57 -1.98
CA ALA A 729 9.65 -2.81 -3.17
C ALA A 729 11.15 -3.00 -2.83
N PRO A 730 11.86 -3.94 -3.52
CA PRO A 730 13.30 -4.11 -3.40
C PRO A 730 14.15 -2.86 -3.65
N SER A 731 13.86 -2.11 -4.70
CA SER A 731 14.62 -0.94 -5.15
C SER A 731 14.71 0.20 -4.13
N ALA A 732 13.76 0.30 -3.20
CA ALA A 732 13.82 1.25 -2.09
C ALA A 732 14.95 0.92 -1.07
N TRP A 733 15.49 -0.30 -1.05
CA TRP A 733 16.50 -0.75 -0.09
C TRP A 733 17.95 -0.58 -0.58
N THR A 734 18.88 -0.51 0.36
CA THR A 734 20.31 -0.34 0.07
C THR A 734 21.02 -1.67 -0.27
N SER A 735 22.08 -1.62 -1.09
CA SER A 735 22.86 -2.82 -1.46
C SER A 735 23.48 -3.57 -0.26
N SER A 736 23.75 -2.85 0.83
CA SER A 736 24.24 -3.44 2.09
C SER A 736 23.16 -4.24 2.83
N SER A 737 21.88 -3.87 2.71
CA SER A 737 20.76 -4.64 3.25
C SER A 737 20.66 -6.02 2.58
N PHE A 738 20.72 -6.10 1.25
CA PHE A 738 20.73 -7.38 0.52
C PHE A 738 21.96 -8.24 0.83
N SER A 739 23.13 -7.60 0.97
CA SER A 739 24.37 -8.28 1.36
C SER A 739 24.29 -8.90 2.76
N SER A 740 23.47 -8.33 3.64
CA SER A 740 23.27 -8.76 5.02
C SER A 740 22.17 -9.82 5.19
N MET A 741 21.42 -10.15 4.13
CA MET A 741 20.41 -11.21 4.16
C MET A 741 21.04 -12.60 4.30
N SER A 742 20.39 -13.47 5.07
CA SER A 742 20.74 -14.90 5.10
C SER A 742 20.56 -15.52 3.72
N SER A 743 21.37 -16.53 3.38
CA SER A 743 21.35 -17.13 2.04
C SER A 743 19.99 -17.77 1.70
N SER A 744 19.26 -18.31 2.68
CA SER A 744 17.90 -18.83 2.47
C SER A 744 16.88 -17.71 2.24
N ALA A 745 16.92 -16.64 3.02
CA ALA A 745 16.04 -15.49 2.81
C ALA A 745 16.29 -14.83 1.45
N PHE A 746 17.56 -14.62 1.07
CA PHE A 746 17.93 -14.07 -0.23
C PHE A 746 17.46 -14.97 -1.39
N SER A 747 17.67 -16.29 -1.29
CA SER A 747 17.19 -17.26 -2.29
C SER A 747 15.67 -17.21 -2.48
N ASN A 748 14.91 -17.12 -1.39
CA ASN A 748 13.44 -17.10 -1.44
C ASN A 748 12.87 -15.78 -1.98
N CYS A 749 13.68 -14.72 -2.07
CA CYS A 749 13.27 -13.41 -2.57
C CYS A 749 13.89 -13.05 -3.91
N LEU A 750 14.72 -13.92 -4.51
CA LEU A 750 15.47 -13.57 -5.72
C LEU A 750 14.55 -13.19 -6.88
N GLU A 751 13.45 -13.91 -7.09
CA GLU A 751 12.44 -13.60 -8.12
C GLU A 751 11.82 -12.21 -7.93
N LEU A 752 11.43 -11.88 -6.69
CA LEU A 752 10.87 -10.58 -6.32
C LEU A 752 11.87 -9.44 -6.54
N ILE A 753 13.13 -9.66 -6.15
CA ILE A 753 14.21 -8.69 -6.38
C ILE A 753 14.45 -8.53 -7.88
N GLY A 754 14.53 -9.62 -8.65
CA GLY A 754 14.76 -9.59 -10.09
C GLY A 754 13.64 -8.92 -10.90
N GLN A 755 12.39 -8.98 -10.42
CA GLN A 755 11.22 -8.40 -11.09
C GLN A 755 11.02 -6.89 -10.84
N ASP A 756 11.78 -6.27 -9.93
CA ASP A 756 11.64 -4.84 -9.62
C ASP A 756 12.21 -3.95 -10.76
N PRO A 757 11.37 -3.14 -11.43
CA PRO A 757 11.80 -2.34 -12.58
C PRO A 757 12.60 -1.08 -12.19
N PHE A 758 12.58 -0.67 -10.93
CA PHE A 758 13.26 0.53 -10.44
C PHE A 758 14.65 0.25 -9.83
N LEU A 759 15.10 -1.01 -9.79
CA LEU A 759 16.45 -1.36 -9.33
C LEU A 759 17.53 -0.66 -10.18
N ALA A 760 18.33 0.17 -9.53
CA ALA A 760 19.47 0.85 -10.15
C ALA A 760 20.61 -0.12 -10.49
N SER A 761 21.41 0.19 -11.52
CA SER A 761 22.50 -0.67 -11.99
C SER A 761 23.52 -1.02 -10.89
N TYR A 762 23.82 -0.08 -9.98
CA TYR A 762 24.71 -0.35 -8.83
C TYR A 762 24.11 -1.36 -7.83
N GLN A 763 22.78 -1.37 -7.61
CA GLN A 763 22.12 -2.38 -6.80
C GLN A 763 22.18 -3.74 -7.51
N ARG A 764 21.79 -3.79 -8.79
CA ARG A 764 21.81 -5.03 -9.60
C ARG A 764 23.20 -5.65 -9.66
N THR A 765 24.26 -4.84 -9.80
CA THR A 765 25.66 -5.28 -9.77
C THR A 765 26.02 -5.97 -8.45
N GLU A 766 25.69 -5.38 -7.30
CA GLU A 766 25.97 -5.98 -5.98
C GLU A 766 25.11 -7.23 -5.72
N ILE A 767 23.86 -7.23 -6.16
CA ILE A 767 22.96 -8.38 -6.08
C ILE A 767 23.51 -9.53 -6.94
N LEU A 768 23.98 -9.25 -8.17
CA LEU A 768 24.59 -10.26 -9.05
C LEU A 768 25.89 -10.83 -8.45
N LYS A 769 26.73 -10.02 -7.81
CA LYS A 769 27.90 -10.50 -7.05
C LYS A 769 27.47 -11.46 -5.92
N ARG A 770 26.37 -11.18 -5.22
CA ARG A 770 25.81 -12.06 -4.16
C ARG A 770 25.27 -13.37 -4.74
N VAL A 771 24.58 -13.34 -5.88
CA VAL A 771 24.12 -14.51 -6.64
C VAL A 771 25.31 -15.38 -7.05
N LYS A 772 26.34 -14.81 -7.70
CA LYS A 772 27.55 -15.55 -8.11
C LYS A 772 28.29 -16.18 -6.94
N LYS A 773 28.32 -15.52 -5.78
CA LYS A 773 28.88 -16.07 -4.53
C LYS A 773 28.06 -17.27 -3.97
N MET A 774 26.78 -17.39 -4.31
CA MET A 774 25.91 -18.48 -3.83
C MET A 774 25.82 -19.66 -4.81
N TYR A 775 25.70 -19.39 -6.11
CA TYR A 775 25.42 -20.40 -7.13
C TYR A 775 26.61 -20.66 -8.08
N GLY A 776 27.76 -20.02 -7.84
CA GLY A 776 28.96 -20.14 -8.67
C GLY A 776 28.98 -19.20 -9.87
N PRO A 777 29.82 -19.45 -10.89
CA PRO A 777 29.81 -18.68 -12.13
C PRO A 777 28.48 -18.82 -12.89
N ALA A 778 28.22 -17.95 -13.86
CA ALA A 778 26.98 -17.99 -14.65
C ALA A 778 26.71 -19.37 -15.30
N SER A 779 27.77 -20.07 -15.71
CA SER A 779 27.71 -21.42 -16.30
C SER A 779 27.21 -22.52 -15.34
N SER A 780 27.16 -22.29 -14.03
CA SER A 780 26.59 -23.20 -13.03
C SER A 780 25.20 -22.80 -12.53
N PHE A 781 24.58 -21.75 -13.08
CA PHE A 781 23.21 -21.38 -12.73
C PHE A 781 22.21 -22.44 -13.23
N SER A 782 21.24 -22.79 -12.38
CA SER A 782 20.13 -23.69 -12.74
C SER A 782 19.02 -22.93 -13.48
N GLN A 783 18.14 -23.66 -14.18
CA GLN A 783 17.01 -23.06 -14.91
C GLN A 783 16.13 -22.19 -13.98
N SER A 784 15.89 -22.67 -12.76
CA SER A 784 15.18 -21.94 -11.71
C SER A 784 15.88 -20.65 -11.30
N VAL A 785 17.21 -20.65 -11.12
CA VAL A 785 17.96 -19.41 -10.80
C VAL A 785 17.88 -18.42 -11.97
N ILE A 786 18.10 -18.88 -13.21
CA ILE A 786 18.06 -18.04 -14.41
C ILE A 786 16.69 -17.37 -14.55
N ALA A 787 15.61 -18.13 -14.37
CA ALA A 787 14.23 -17.61 -14.45
C ALA A 787 13.91 -16.54 -13.38
N GLN A 788 14.62 -16.55 -12.25
CA GLN A 788 14.42 -15.61 -11.14
C GLN A 788 15.28 -14.34 -11.23
N LEU A 789 16.27 -14.27 -12.14
CA LEU A 789 17.17 -13.12 -12.20
C LEU A 789 16.46 -11.83 -12.64
N GLY A 790 15.47 -11.91 -13.53
CA GLY A 790 14.82 -10.75 -14.13
C GLY A 790 15.82 -9.67 -14.57
N GLY A 791 15.58 -8.41 -14.20
CA GLY A 791 16.45 -7.28 -14.53
C GLY A 791 17.90 -7.39 -14.03
N ILE A 792 18.19 -8.24 -13.04
CA ILE A 792 19.57 -8.49 -12.58
C ILE A 792 20.41 -9.13 -13.69
N ALA A 793 19.80 -9.91 -14.58
CA ALA A 793 20.48 -10.59 -15.69
C ALA A 793 21.15 -9.62 -16.69
N VAL A 794 20.69 -8.36 -16.74
CA VAL A 794 21.23 -7.31 -17.63
C VAL A 794 22.68 -6.95 -17.28
N GLU A 795 23.12 -7.19 -16.04
CA GLU A 795 24.49 -6.95 -15.59
C GLU A 795 25.45 -8.13 -15.89
N LEU A 796 24.98 -9.19 -16.58
CA LEU A 796 25.85 -10.27 -17.10
C LEU A 796 26.55 -9.83 -18.39
N SER A 797 27.84 -10.17 -18.52
CA SER A 797 28.60 -9.88 -19.74
C SER A 797 28.14 -10.78 -20.91
N PRO A 798 28.35 -10.38 -22.18
CA PRO A 798 28.03 -11.23 -23.34
C PRO A 798 28.71 -12.61 -23.27
N GLU A 799 29.93 -12.67 -22.74
CA GLU A 799 30.69 -13.90 -22.54
C GLU A 799 29.99 -14.79 -21.50
N GLU A 800 29.59 -14.24 -20.35
CA GLU A 800 28.84 -14.98 -19.33
C GLU A 800 27.49 -15.48 -19.85
N LEU A 801 26.74 -14.63 -20.58
CA LEU A 801 25.47 -14.99 -21.21
C LEU A 801 25.63 -16.16 -22.20
N SER A 802 26.71 -16.18 -22.98
CA SER A 802 27.01 -17.29 -23.91
C SER A 802 27.25 -18.63 -23.23
N THR A 803 27.61 -18.64 -21.94
CA THR A 803 27.82 -19.86 -21.14
C THR A 803 26.56 -20.36 -20.43
N LEU A 804 25.47 -19.59 -20.44
CA LEU A 804 24.20 -20.00 -19.83
C LEU A 804 23.63 -21.22 -20.56
N ARG A 805 23.29 -22.25 -19.78
CA ARG A 805 22.47 -23.36 -20.27
C ARG A 805 21.03 -22.89 -20.27
N LEU A 806 20.43 -22.72 -21.43
CA LEU A 806 19.04 -22.25 -21.61
C LEU A 806 18.20 -23.38 -22.22
N THR A 807 17.72 -24.29 -21.38
CA THR A 807 16.98 -25.49 -21.81
C THR A 807 15.49 -25.41 -21.56
N GLU A 808 15.04 -24.64 -20.56
CA GLU A 808 13.62 -24.48 -20.23
C GLU A 808 13.02 -23.19 -20.80
N ARG A 809 11.81 -23.28 -21.37
CA ARG A 809 11.08 -22.11 -21.90
C ARG A 809 10.84 -21.03 -20.84
N ARG A 810 10.70 -21.37 -19.55
CA ARG A 810 10.53 -20.38 -18.46
C ARG A 810 11.77 -19.49 -18.31
N SER A 811 12.97 -20.09 -18.33
CA SER A 811 14.24 -19.35 -18.25
C SER A 811 14.45 -18.47 -19.48
N ILE A 812 14.11 -18.97 -20.67
CA ILE A 812 14.20 -18.22 -21.93
C ILE A 812 13.22 -17.03 -21.90
N SER A 813 11.96 -17.27 -21.54
CA SER A 813 10.91 -16.23 -21.44
C SER A 813 11.22 -15.15 -20.42
N ALA A 814 11.80 -15.50 -19.26
CA ALA A 814 12.22 -14.52 -18.25
C ALA A 814 13.31 -13.56 -18.78
N LEU A 815 14.24 -14.04 -19.61
CA LEU A 815 15.26 -13.22 -20.26
C LEU A 815 14.69 -12.48 -21.49
N GLY A 816 13.77 -13.12 -22.22
CA GLY A 816 13.11 -12.60 -23.41
C GLY A 816 12.13 -11.46 -23.16
N ALA A 817 11.60 -11.36 -21.94
CA ALA A 817 10.72 -10.27 -21.50
C ALA A 817 11.45 -8.95 -21.21
N LEU A 818 12.79 -8.95 -21.11
CA LEU A 818 13.56 -7.75 -20.77
C LEU A 818 13.88 -6.92 -22.02
N ASN A 819 13.52 -5.64 -22.01
CA ASN A 819 13.72 -4.71 -23.13
C ASN A 819 15.04 -3.92 -23.08
N THR A 820 15.84 -4.05 -22.02
CA THR A 820 17.05 -3.25 -21.74
C THR A 820 18.35 -3.87 -22.26
N TRP A 821 18.30 -4.99 -22.98
CA TRP A 821 19.48 -5.65 -23.53
C TRP A 821 20.18 -4.80 -24.60
N ASN A 822 21.52 -4.85 -24.62
CA ASN A 822 22.29 -4.32 -25.75
C ASN A 822 22.46 -5.35 -26.89
N LYS A 823 22.78 -4.89 -28.11
CA LYS A 823 22.90 -5.75 -29.30
C LYS A 823 23.87 -6.93 -29.14
N ARG A 824 24.98 -6.77 -28.40
CA ARG A 824 25.94 -7.87 -28.15
C ARG A 824 25.37 -8.92 -27.20
N GLN A 825 24.67 -8.50 -26.15
CA GLN A 825 23.98 -9.40 -25.22
C GLN A 825 22.86 -10.18 -25.92
N LEU A 826 22.07 -9.51 -26.77
CA LEU A 826 21.02 -10.16 -27.58
C LEU A 826 21.58 -11.27 -28.48
N THR A 827 22.67 -10.99 -29.22
CA THR A 827 23.34 -12.00 -30.05
C THR A 827 23.86 -13.16 -29.21
N ALA A 828 24.51 -12.90 -28.07
CA ALA A 828 24.99 -13.94 -27.17
C ALA A 828 23.85 -14.82 -26.61
N LEU A 829 22.72 -14.21 -26.22
CA LEU A 829 21.52 -14.91 -25.73
C LEU A 829 20.89 -15.80 -26.80
N PHE A 830 20.69 -15.28 -28.01
CA PHE A 830 20.12 -16.05 -29.11
C PHE A 830 20.98 -17.28 -29.44
N THR A 831 22.31 -17.08 -29.55
CA THR A 831 23.27 -18.17 -29.71
C THR A 831 23.25 -19.17 -28.54
N ALA A 832 23.14 -18.71 -27.30
CA ALA A 832 23.06 -19.58 -26.12
C ALA A 832 21.80 -20.46 -26.11
N VAL A 833 20.65 -19.93 -26.56
CA VAL A 833 19.40 -20.71 -26.70
C VAL A 833 19.56 -21.83 -27.74
N LEU A 834 20.04 -21.52 -28.95
CA LEU A 834 20.24 -22.54 -29.99
C LEU A 834 21.27 -23.60 -29.54
N ASN A 835 22.40 -23.17 -28.97
CA ASN A 835 23.43 -24.07 -28.46
C ASN A 835 22.94 -24.99 -27.33
N SER A 836 22.03 -24.51 -26.48
CA SER A 836 21.49 -25.28 -25.34
C SER A 836 20.38 -26.23 -25.75
N THR A 837 19.47 -25.79 -26.63
CA THR A 837 18.29 -26.54 -27.07
C THR A 837 18.58 -27.52 -28.20
N LYS A 838 19.71 -27.35 -28.92
CA LYS A 838 20.07 -28.10 -30.14
C LYS A 838 19.06 -27.94 -31.29
N LEU A 839 18.23 -26.90 -31.24
CA LEU A 839 17.33 -26.53 -32.31
C LEU A 839 18.06 -25.72 -33.38
N THR A 840 17.63 -25.88 -34.64
CA THR A 840 17.96 -24.94 -35.72
C THR A 840 16.92 -23.83 -35.76
N PRO A 841 17.25 -22.62 -36.25
CA PRO A 841 16.29 -21.52 -36.45
C PRO A 841 14.98 -21.94 -37.14
N SER A 842 15.07 -22.83 -38.13
CA SER A 842 13.93 -23.41 -38.87
C SER A 842 13.01 -24.35 -38.08
N LYS A 843 13.43 -24.77 -36.88
CA LYS A 843 12.69 -25.67 -35.98
C LYS A 843 12.16 -24.95 -34.73
N LEU A 844 12.25 -23.62 -34.68
CA LEU A 844 11.65 -22.83 -33.61
C LEU A 844 10.13 -22.83 -33.79
N ASP A 845 9.43 -23.45 -32.84
CA ASP A 845 7.96 -23.40 -32.76
C ASP A 845 7.47 -22.01 -32.30
N SER A 846 6.19 -21.72 -32.54
CA SER A 846 5.54 -20.46 -32.15
C SER A 846 5.67 -20.17 -30.65
N SER A 847 5.62 -21.18 -29.78
CA SER A 847 5.79 -21.01 -28.34
C SER A 847 7.22 -20.62 -27.94
N MET A 848 8.23 -21.07 -28.70
CA MET A 848 9.63 -20.71 -28.51
C MET A 848 9.92 -19.31 -29.06
N LEU A 849 9.33 -18.94 -30.19
CA LEU A 849 9.42 -17.56 -30.72
C LEU A 849 8.79 -16.54 -29.76
N VAL A 850 7.66 -16.91 -29.12
CA VAL A 850 7.08 -16.15 -28.00
C VAL A 850 7.98 -16.19 -26.75
N ALA A 851 8.64 -17.30 -26.43
CA ALA A 851 9.59 -17.33 -25.31
C ALA A 851 10.83 -16.44 -25.57
N LEU A 852 11.27 -16.27 -26.82
CA LEU A 852 12.44 -15.44 -27.15
C LEU A 852 12.21 -13.95 -26.91
N GLY A 853 11.04 -13.40 -27.24
CA GLY A 853 10.75 -11.97 -27.05
C GLY A 853 11.82 -11.07 -27.65
N HIS A 854 12.36 -10.16 -26.86
CA HIS A 854 13.44 -9.26 -27.28
C HIS A 854 14.70 -10.00 -27.78
N ILE A 855 14.95 -11.24 -27.36
CA ILE A 855 16.09 -12.07 -27.82
C ILE A 855 16.00 -12.37 -29.32
N VAL A 856 14.82 -12.29 -29.96
CA VAL A 856 14.68 -12.47 -31.42
C VAL A 856 15.56 -11.51 -32.21
N CYS A 857 15.79 -10.29 -31.70
CA CYS A 857 16.67 -9.28 -32.31
C CYS A 857 18.17 -9.59 -32.17
N GLY A 858 18.55 -10.70 -31.51
CA GLY A 858 19.90 -11.25 -31.51
C GLY A 858 20.26 -12.05 -32.76
N ALA A 859 19.25 -12.55 -33.49
CA ALA A 859 19.42 -13.38 -34.68
C ALA A 859 19.99 -12.58 -35.87
N GLN A 860 20.91 -13.20 -36.62
CA GLN A 860 21.39 -12.63 -37.88
C GLN A 860 20.30 -12.71 -38.96
N ILE A 861 20.35 -11.83 -39.96
CA ILE A 861 19.38 -11.78 -41.06
C ILE A 861 19.28 -13.15 -41.78
N ALA A 862 20.41 -13.82 -41.98
CA ALA A 862 20.45 -15.16 -42.56
C ALA A 862 19.76 -16.23 -41.71
N GLU A 863 19.75 -16.08 -40.38
CA GLU A 863 19.03 -16.99 -39.46
C GLU A 863 17.53 -16.68 -39.45
N ILE A 864 17.16 -15.39 -39.39
CA ILE A 864 15.75 -14.93 -39.47
C ILE A 864 15.08 -15.47 -40.73
N ASN A 865 15.74 -15.36 -41.89
CA ASN A 865 15.23 -15.84 -43.17
C ASN A 865 15.02 -17.37 -43.22
N THR A 866 15.48 -18.13 -42.23
CA THR A 866 15.25 -19.58 -42.11
C THR A 866 14.19 -19.95 -41.09
N PHE A 867 13.61 -18.99 -40.35
CA PHE A 867 12.48 -19.25 -39.46
C PHE A 867 11.27 -19.82 -40.23
N ASN A 868 10.49 -20.69 -39.59
CA ASN A 868 9.28 -21.22 -40.18
C ASN A 868 8.20 -20.12 -40.28
N ASN A 869 7.78 -19.78 -41.49
CA ASN A 869 6.82 -18.69 -41.75
C ASN A 869 5.49 -18.84 -40.99
N VAL A 870 4.98 -20.06 -40.86
CA VAL A 870 3.68 -20.37 -40.22
C VAL A 870 3.78 -20.33 -38.70
N GLU A 871 4.89 -20.80 -38.12
CA GLU A 871 5.13 -20.66 -36.68
C GLU A 871 5.45 -19.21 -36.30
N PHE A 872 6.11 -18.47 -37.18
CA PHE A 872 6.34 -17.04 -36.98
C PHE A 872 5.04 -16.23 -37.00
N SER A 873 4.15 -16.42 -37.97
CA SER A 873 2.87 -15.68 -38.03
C SER A 873 2.02 -15.84 -36.76
N LYS A 874 2.00 -17.05 -36.17
CA LYS A 874 1.34 -17.29 -34.87
C LYS A 874 1.98 -16.53 -33.70
N ALA A 875 3.31 -16.38 -33.70
CA ALA A 875 4.05 -15.68 -32.65
C ALA A 875 3.95 -14.14 -32.76
N VAL A 876 3.64 -13.62 -33.95
CA VAL A 876 3.56 -12.18 -34.22
C VAL A 876 2.49 -11.48 -33.38
N LEU A 877 1.37 -12.14 -33.05
CA LEU A 877 0.33 -11.61 -32.14
C LEU A 877 0.85 -11.17 -30.76
N TRP A 878 2.04 -11.63 -30.37
CA TRP A 878 2.72 -11.21 -29.15
C TRP A 878 4.02 -10.42 -29.44
N LEU A 879 4.84 -10.84 -30.41
CA LEU A 879 6.06 -10.10 -30.78
C LEU A 879 5.75 -8.68 -31.31
N GLY A 880 4.64 -8.50 -32.04
CA GLY A 880 4.14 -7.21 -32.50
C GLY A 880 3.64 -6.28 -31.38
N LYS A 881 3.59 -6.74 -30.12
CA LYS A 881 3.28 -5.90 -28.95
C LYS A 881 4.52 -5.43 -28.20
N LEU A 882 5.71 -5.88 -28.61
CA LEU A 882 6.99 -5.53 -28.00
C LEU A 882 7.66 -4.37 -28.75
N ASN A 883 8.30 -3.47 -28.00
CA ASN A 883 9.22 -2.48 -28.57
C ASN A 883 10.57 -3.16 -28.87
N LEU A 884 10.64 -3.86 -30.00
CA LEU A 884 11.79 -4.66 -30.42
C LEU A 884 12.96 -3.79 -30.90
N SER A 885 14.13 -3.94 -30.27
CA SER A 885 15.38 -3.22 -30.59
C SER A 885 16.15 -3.80 -31.80
N CYS A 886 15.43 -4.37 -32.76
CA CYS A 886 15.96 -4.93 -34.01
C CYS A 886 16.50 -3.81 -34.92
N SER A 887 17.49 -4.11 -35.77
CA SER A 887 17.83 -3.21 -36.88
C SER A 887 16.71 -3.18 -37.92
N GLU A 888 16.70 -2.15 -38.77
CA GLU A 888 15.74 -2.04 -39.87
C GLU A 888 15.78 -3.27 -40.80
N GLU A 889 16.98 -3.75 -41.13
CA GLU A 889 17.18 -4.95 -41.96
C GLU A 889 16.64 -6.23 -41.28
N GLN A 890 16.83 -6.37 -39.96
CA GLN A 890 16.26 -7.48 -39.19
C GLN A 890 14.72 -7.39 -39.17
N MET A 891 14.17 -6.18 -38.99
CA MET A 891 12.72 -5.97 -38.99
C MET A 891 12.12 -6.26 -40.37
N GLY A 892 12.78 -5.83 -41.46
CA GLY A 892 12.38 -6.15 -42.83
C GLY A 892 12.43 -7.65 -43.14
N ALA A 893 13.42 -8.37 -42.62
CA ALA A 893 13.47 -9.83 -42.72
C ALA A 893 12.31 -10.51 -41.96
N LEU A 894 12.01 -10.06 -40.73
CA LEU A 894 10.88 -10.57 -39.93
C LEU A 894 9.54 -10.32 -40.63
N VAL A 895 9.30 -9.12 -41.15
CA VAL A 895 8.09 -8.80 -41.94
C VAL A 895 8.06 -9.59 -43.26
N GLY A 896 9.21 -9.83 -43.88
CA GLY A 896 9.34 -10.66 -45.07
C GLY A 896 8.81 -12.08 -44.88
N LEU A 897 9.02 -12.69 -43.71
CA LEU A 897 8.50 -14.03 -43.38
C LEU A 897 6.97 -14.11 -43.48
N LEU A 898 6.26 -13.01 -43.18
CA LEU A 898 4.81 -12.93 -43.18
C LEU A 898 4.18 -12.90 -44.57
N THR A 899 4.98 -12.58 -45.59
CA THR A 899 4.52 -12.51 -46.99
C THR A 899 4.24 -13.88 -47.63
N ASN A 900 4.58 -14.96 -46.94
CA ASN A 900 4.36 -16.32 -47.39
C ASN A 900 2.85 -16.60 -47.54
N SER A 901 2.47 -17.36 -48.58
CA SER A 901 1.06 -17.74 -48.84
C SER A 901 0.44 -18.62 -47.74
N LEU A 902 1.24 -19.25 -46.89
CA LEU A 902 0.80 -20.00 -45.70
C LEU A 902 0.77 -19.14 -44.42
N ALA A 903 1.13 -17.86 -44.52
CA ALA A 903 1.05 -16.85 -43.45
C ALA A 903 -0.04 -15.81 -43.81
N PHE A 904 0.31 -14.53 -43.98
CA PHE A 904 -0.64 -13.47 -44.35
C PHE A 904 -0.69 -13.16 -45.86
N GLY A 905 0.10 -13.86 -46.69
CA GLY A 905 0.14 -13.63 -48.13
C GLY A 905 0.76 -12.27 -48.51
N LEU A 906 0.54 -11.83 -49.74
CA LEU A 906 1.17 -10.63 -50.30
C LEU A 906 0.79 -9.36 -49.53
N MET A 907 1.75 -8.45 -49.30
CA MET A 907 1.51 -7.19 -48.57
C MET A 907 0.40 -6.33 -49.19
N SER A 908 0.18 -6.43 -50.51
CA SER A 908 -0.88 -5.73 -51.24
C SER A 908 -2.29 -6.26 -50.94
N SER A 909 -2.43 -7.44 -50.32
CA SER A 909 -3.72 -7.97 -49.86
C SER A 909 -3.96 -7.79 -48.36
N TRP A 910 -3.05 -7.13 -47.63
CA TRP A 910 -3.20 -6.91 -46.19
C TRP A 910 -4.21 -5.79 -45.92
N GLY A 911 -5.29 -6.12 -45.23
CA GLY A 911 -6.27 -5.17 -44.69
C GLY A 911 -5.84 -4.60 -43.34
N THR A 912 -6.69 -3.73 -42.78
CA THR A 912 -6.50 -3.12 -41.45
C THR A 912 -6.29 -4.17 -40.36
N ASP A 913 -6.95 -5.33 -40.48
CA ASP A 913 -6.83 -6.49 -39.60
C ASP A 913 -5.38 -7.01 -39.49
N VAL A 914 -4.72 -7.27 -40.62
CA VAL A 914 -3.33 -7.75 -40.63
C VAL A 914 -2.38 -6.70 -40.05
N PHE A 915 -2.60 -5.42 -40.38
CA PHE A 915 -1.79 -4.31 -39.83
C PHE A 915 -1.90 -4.20 -38.30
N ILE A 916 -3.09 -4.45 -37.73
CA ILE A 916 -3.30 -4.53 -36.28
C ILE A 916 -2.58 -5.74 -35.68
N GLU A 917 -2.65 -6.91 -36.32
CA GLU A 917 -2.01 -8.14 -35.81
C GLU A 917 -0.48 -8.07 -35.81
N ILE A 918 0.13 -7.48 -36.84
CA ILE A 918 1.60 -7.33 -36.90
C ILE A 918 2.14 -6.24 -35.96
N GLY A 919 1.30 -5.27 -35.58
CA GLY A 919 1.60 -4.25 -34.58
C GLY A 919 2.91 -3.50 -34.85
N ALA A 920 3.82 -3.53 -33.88
CA ALA A 920 5.15 -2.92 -33.91
C ALA A 920 6.01 -3.38 -35.12
N LEU A 921 5.81 -4.60 -35.63
CA LEU A 921 6.58 -5.11 -36.77
C LEU A 921 6.29 -4.33 -38.06
N ALA A 922 5.15 -3.62 -38.17
CA ALA A 922 4.84 -2.77 -39.33
C ALA A 922 5.94 -1.71 -39.60
N ALA A 923 6.74 -1.33 -38.60
CA ALA A 923 7.90 -0.45 -38.77
C ALA A 923 8.98 -1.01 -39.71
N GLY A 924 9.00 -2.33 -39.95
CA GLY A 924 9.90 -3.02 -40.88
C GLY A 924 9.41 -3.11 -42.33
N LEU A 925 8.26 -2.54 -42.67
CA LEU A 925 7.78 -2.57 -44.06
C LEU A 925 8.78 -1.92 -45.04
N PRO A 926 8.91 -2.45 -46.27
CA PRO A 926 9.73 -1.84 -47.31
C PRO A 926 9.22 -0.44 -47.68
N ASP A 927 10.14 0.46 -48.02
CA ASP A 927 9.84 1.87 -48.32
C ASP A 927 8.78 2.02 -49.42
N ILE A 928 8.89 1.23 -50.49
CA ILE A 928 7.93 1.23 -51.60
C ILE A 928 6.51 0.83 -51.16
N VAL A 929 6.39 -0.02 -50.14
CA VAL A 929 5.10 -0.44 -49.59
C VAL A 929 4.55 0.67 -48.69
N MET A 930 5.37 1.21 -47.77
CA MET A 930 4.98 2.34 -46.90
C MET A 930 4.50 3.56 -47.70
N SER A 931 5.21 3.92 -48.78
CA SER A 931 4.84 5.03 -49.67
C SER A 931 3.58 4.79 -50.50
N SER A 932 3.06 3.55 -50.53
CA SER A 932 1.86 3.16 -51.29
C SER A 932 0.63 2.91 -50.42
N LEU A 933 0.74 3.00 -49.09
CA LEU A 933 -0.34 2.68 -48.17
C LEU A 933 -1.53 3.62 -48.32
N VAL A 934 -2.73 3.01 -48.34
CA VAL A 934 -4.03 3.70 -48.32
C VAL A 934 -4.50 4.00 -46.89
N LYS A 935 -5.54 4.83 -46.75
CA LYS A 935 -6.08 5.28 -45.44
C LYS A 935 -6.35 4.10 -44.50
N GLU A 936 -7.01 3.06 -44.99
CA GLU A 936 -7.44 1.89 -44.22
C GLU A 936 -6.26 1.07 -43.67
N GLN A 937 -5.14 1.06 -44.40
CA GLN A 937 -3.91 0.39 -43.97
C GLN A 937 -3.12 1.28 -42.98
N ILE A 938 -3.04 2.59 -43.25
CA ILE A 938 -2.43 3.57 -42.36
C ILE A 938 -3.12 3.57 -40.99
N GLU A 939 -4.45 3.53 -40.95
CA GLU A 939 -5.23 3.45 -39.70
C GLU A 939 -4.96 2.18 -38.89
N GLY A 940 -4.52 1.09 -39.53
CA GLY A 940 -4.12 -0.16 -38.85
C GLY A 940 -2.71 -0.12 -38.25
N ILE A 941 -1.84 0.82 -38.64
CA ILE A 941 -0.48 0.92 -38.09
C ILE A 941 -0.53 1.36 -36.63
N SER A 942 -0.01 0.52 -35.73
CA SER A 942 0.05 0.87 -34.30
C SER A 942 0.88 2.15 -34.04
N PRO A 943 0.51 3.00 -33.07
CA PRO A 943 1.34 4.15 -32.66
C PRO A 943 2.75 3.73 -32.22
N MET A 944 2.92 2.53 -31.67
CA MET A 944 4.23 1.94 -31.36
C MET A 944 5.07 1.79 -32.63
N ALA A 945 4.53 1.17 -33.70
CA ALA A 945 5.22 1.06 -34.98
C ALA A 945 5.58 2.44 -35.54
N MET A 946 4.66 3.42 -35.51
CA MET A 946 4.96 4.79 -35.94
C MET A 946 6.17 5.37 -35.21
N SER A 947 6.29 5.17 -33.88
CA SER A 947 7.44 5.64 -33.09
C SER A 947 8.77 4.92 -33.40
N MET A 948 8.71 3.72 -33.98
CA MET A 948 9.88 2.86 -34.26
C MET A 948 10.47 3.06 -35.66
N ILE A 949 9.75 3.69 -36.60
CA ILE A 949 10.24 3.94 -37.96
C ILE A 949 11.44 4.92 -37.91
N PRO A 950 12.60 4.60 -38.52
CA PRO A 950 13.78 5.47 -38.48
C PRO A 950 13.49 6.90 -39.00
N PRO A 951 13.99 7.98 -38.35
CA PRO A 951 13.66 9.37 -38.70
C PRO A 951 13.84 9.73 -40.18
N LYS A 952 14.91 9.23 -40.83
CA LYS A 952 15.17 9.47 -42.25
C LYS A 952 14.20 8.74 -43.17
N LYS A 953 13.80 7.52 -42.79
CA LYS A 953 12.82 6.72 -43.54
C LYS A 953 11.45 7.37 -43.43
N PHE A 954 11.04 7.71 -42.21
CA PHE A 954 9.76 8.36 -41.93
C PHE A 954 9.51 9.62 -42.77
N SER A 955 10.51 10.50 -42.91
CA SER A 955 10.38 11.72 -43.73
C SER A 955 10.38 11.48 -45.24
N VAL A 956 10.80 10.30 -45.71
CA VAL A 956 10.78 9.90 -47.13
C VAL A 956 9.50 9.15 -47.49
N VAL A 957 9.05 8.21 -46.64
CA VAL A 957 7.93 7.32 -46.97
C VAL A 957 6.54 7.92 -46.78
N PHE A 958 6.39 8.97 -45.97
CA PHE A 958 5.08 9.58 -45.71
C PHE A 958 4.97 10.98 -46.33
N HIS A 959 4.18 11.09 -47.40
CA HIS A 959 3.83 12.38 -47.99
C HIS A 959 2.84 13.17 -47.11
N GLN A 960 2.67 14.47 -47.38
CA GLN A 960 1.71 15.34 -46.68
C GLN A 960 0.30 14.71 -46.61
N ASP A 961 -0.16 14.11 -47.71
CA ASP A 961 -1.51 13.54 -47.80
C ASP A 961 -1.70 12.31 -46.93
N GLN A 962 -0.68 11.43 -46.85
CA GLN A 962 -0.71 10.27 -45.95
C GLN A 962 -0.60 10.71 -44.48
N ILE A 963 0.18 11.75 -44.18
CA ILE A 963 0.25 12.33 -42.83
C ILE A 963 -1.12 12.86 -42.39
N ASN A 964 -1.88 13.49 -43.30
CA ASN A 964 -3.25 13.94 -43.01
C ASN A 964 -4.24 12.79 -42.74
N MET A 965 -3.89 11.53 -43.09
CA MET A 965 -4.68 10.34 -42.77
C MET A 965 -4.37 9.78 -41.36
N PHE A 966 -3.31 10.25 -40.69
CA PHE A 966 -2.93 9.74 -39.36
C PHE A 966 -3.99 10.01 -38.30
N THR A 967 -4.10 9.10 -37.33
CA THR A 967 -4.82 9.36 -36.08
C THR A 967 -4.02 10.28 -35.16
N TYR A 968 -4.70 10.88 -34.18
CA TYR A 968 -4.04 11.71 -33.17
C TYR A 968 -2.96 10.93 -32.42
N GLU A 969 -3.23 9.67 -32.07
CA GLU A 969 -2.33 8.79 -31.31
C GLU A 969 -1.07 8.46 -32.11
N GLN A 970 -1.21 8.19 -33.42
CA GLN A 970 -0.09 7.97 -34.34
C GLN A 970 0.80 9.22 -34.46
N ALA A 971 0.19 10.39 -34.68
CA ALA A 971 0.92 11.65 -34.78
C ALA A 971 1.55 12.09 -33.44
N TYR A 972 0.92 11.77 -32.30
CA TYR A 972 1.43 12.05 -30.97
C TYR A 972 2.65 11.17 -30.65
N ALA A 973 2.59 9.87 -30.98
CA ALA A 973 3.67 8.91 -30.75
C ALA A 973 4.98 9.19 -31.53
N LEU A 974 4.95 10.11 -32.51
CA LEU A 974 6.16 10.50 -33.24
C LEU A 974 7.21 11.14 -32.33
N THR A 975 8.37 10.51 -32.30
CA THR A 975 9.53 10.92 -31.51
C THR A 975 10.04 12.32 -31.91
N PRO A 976 10.70 13.06 -31.00
CA PRO A 976 11.31 14.35 -31.33
C PRO A 976 12.29 14.28 -32.50
N GLN A 977 12.98 13.14 -32.65
CA GLN A 977 13.96 12.89 -33.71
C GLN A 977 13.29 12.74 -35.08
N GLN A 978 12.16 12.02 -35.16
CA GLN A 978 11.35 11.94 -36.39
C GLN A 978 10.80 13.33 -36.76
N ARG A 979 10.19 14.06 -35.81
CA ARG A 979 9.65 15.41 -36.04
C ARG A 979 10.71 16.40 -36.54
N ALA A 980 11.94 16.31 -36.03
CA ALA A 980 13.06 17.14 -36.49
C ALA A 980 13.48 16.85 -37.94
N ALA A 981 13.34 15.60 -38.41
CA ALA A 981 13.70 15.17 -39.76
C ALA A 981 12.64 15.49 -40.84
N LEU A 982 11.45 15.96 -40.44
CA LEU A 982 10.37 16.34 -41.35
C LEU A 982 10.61 17.69 -42.06
N THR A 983 10.12 17.81 -43.29
CA THR A 983 10.00 19.10 -44.00
C THR A 983 8.96 20.00 -43.33
N ASP A 984 9.01 21.31 -43.59
CA ASP A 984 8.05 22.27 -43.01
C ASP A 984 6.61 22.11 -43.54
N VAL A 985 6.44 21.36 -44.64
CA VAL A 985 5.12 20.93 -45.14
C VAL A 985 4.60 19.76 -44.30
N GLN A 986 5.42 18.72 -44.10
CA GLN A 986 5.07 17.56 -43.27
C GLN A 986 4.87 17.94 -41.79
N LYS A 987 5.68 18.85 -41.24
CA LYS A 987 5.48 19.40 -39.88
C LYS A 987 4.12 20.07 -39.74
N ARG A 988 3.73 20.91 -40.71
CA ARG A 988 2.40 21.55 -40.73
C ARG A 988 1.27 20.52 -40.81
N ALA A 989 1.42 19.44 -41.58
CA ALA A 989 0.44 18.35 -41.62
C ALA A 989 0.30 17.63 -40.26
N ILE A 990 1.42 17.32 -39.59
CA ILE A 990 1.40 16.79 -38.22
C ILE A 990 0.74 17.77 -37.23
N ASP A 991 1.07 19.07 -37.32
CA ASP A 991 0.41 20.08 -36.50
C ASP A 991 -1.08 20.20 -36.81
N MET A 992 -1.54 19.99 -38.06
CA MET A 992 -2.96 19.95 -38.40
C MET A 992 -3.67 18.76 -37.73
N VAL A 993 -3.08 17.56 -37.74
CA VAL A 993 -3.62 16.39 -37.00
C VAL A 993 -3.68 16.65 -35.50
N LEU A 994 -2.65 17.28 -34.92
CA LEU A 994 -2.59 17.58 -33.48
C LEU A 994 -3.47 18.78 -33.05
N THR A 995 -3.74 19.74 -33.95
CA THR A 995 -4.46 20.99 -33.60
C THR A 995 -5.97 20.84 -33.46
N CYS A 996 -6.57 19.75 -33.95
CA CYS A 996 -7.97 19.40 -33.67
C CYS A 996 -8.26 19.43 -32.16
N TRP A 997 -7.31 18.98 -31.33
CA TRP A 997 -7.38 19.12 -29.88
C TRP A 997 -6.75 20.45 -29.38
N LYS A 998 -5.56 20.81 -29.88
CA LYS A 998 -4.65 21.83 -29.27
C LYS A 998 -5.11 23.30 -29.23
N ARG A 999 -6.21 23.71 -29.87
CA ARG A 999 -6.54 25.13 -30.16
C ARG A 999 -6.84 26.07 -28.95
N ASN A 1000 -6.48 25.71 -27.72
CA ASN A 1000 -6.64 26.50 -26.50
C ASN A 1000 -5.32 26.80 -25.75
N ILE A 1001 -4.17 26.79 -26.44
CA ILE A 1001 -2.97 27.53 -25.98
C ILE A 1001 -2.62 28.55 -27.06
N ALA A 1002 -3.03 29.79 -26.84
CA ALA A 1002 -2.66 30.92 -27.69
C ALA A 1002 -1.45 31.65 -27.09
N PRO A 1003 -0.26 31.58 -27.70
CA PRO A 1003 0.74 32.63 -27.59
C PRO A 1003 0.43 33.74 -28.61
N ALA A 1004 -0.79 34.28 -28.57
CA ALA A 1004 -1.18 35.47 -29.33
C ALA A 1004 -0.71 36.76 -28.61
N ASP A 1005 0.56 36.75 -28.17
CA ASP A 1005 1.24 37.88 -27.52
C ASP A 1005 2.78 37.81 -27.64
N LEU A 1006 3.34 36.87 -28.42
CA LEU A 1006 4.79 36.70 -28.57
C LEU A 1006 5.35 37.02 -29.97
N SER A 1007 4.78 38.03 -30.64
CA SER A 1007 5.39 38.62 -31.85
C SER A 1007 5.01 40.07 -32.15
N ALA A 1008 4.69 40.90 -31.14
CA ALA A 1008 4.57 42.35 -31.30
C ALA A 1008 4.88 43.10 -29.98
N GLY A 1009 6.16 43.25 -29.64
CA GLY A 1009 6.53 43.95 -28.40
C GLY A 1009 8.01 43.85 -28.02
N LEU A 1010 8.89 44.52 -28.76
CA LEU A 1010 10.19 44.88 -28.20
C LEU A 1010 9.96 45.77 -26.98
N ALA A 1011 10.61 45.43 -25.86
CA ALA A 1011 10.42 46.15 -24.60
C ALA A 1011 10.79 47.64 -24.74
N GLN A 1012 9.78 48.52 -24.65
CA GLN A 1012 9.98 49.90 -24.20
C GLN A 1012 9.51 49.99 -22.76
N SER A 1013 10.47 50.19 -21.85
CA SER A 1013 10.20 50.51 -20.46
C SER A 1013 9.52 51.88 -20.37
N HIS A 1014 8.25 51.92 -19.96
CA HIS A 1014 7.58 53.19 -19.72
C HIS A 1014 8.13 53.85 -18.45
N SER A 1015 8.88 54.94 -18.67
CA SER A 1015 9.33 55.86 -17.62
C SER A 1015 8.15 56.43 -16.84
N PRO A 1016 8.24 56.61 -15.51
CA PRO A 1016 7.17 57.18 -14.69
C PRO A 1016 6.76 58.61 -15.08
N LEU A 1017 7.59 59.32 -15.86
CA LEU A 1017 7.25 60.62 -16.46
C LEU A 1017 6.02 60.57 -17.40
N CYS A 1018 5.79 59.47 -18.12
CA CYS A 1018 4.65 59.38 -19.04
C CYS A 1018 3.29 59.32 -18.31
N ILE A 1019 3.25 58.72 -17.11
CA ILE A 1019 2.03 58.62 -16.30
C ILE A 1019 1.66 59.99 -15.72
N ILE A 1020 2.66 60.77 -15.29
CA ILE A 1020 2.47 62.13 -14.77
C ILE A 1020 2.02 63.10 -15.87
N LEU A 1021 2.60 63.00 -17.08
CA LEU A 1021 2.15 63.79 -18.25
C LEU A 1021 0.74 63.40 -18.71
N GLY A 1022 0.37 62.12 -18.66
CA GLY A 1022 -1.00 61.66 -18.94
C GLY A 1022 -2.03 62.25 -17.98
N LEU A 1023 -1.74 62.24 -16.67
CA LEU A 1023 -2.62 62.84 -15.66
C LEU A 1023 -2.76 64.37 -15.82
N LEU A 1024 -1.70 65.08 -16.18
CA LEU A 1024 -1.75 66.52 -16.46
C LEU A 1024 -2.58 66.85 -17.71
N MET A 1025 -2.53 66.02 -18.75
CA MET A 1025 -3.37 66.19 -19.95
C MET A 1025 -4.85 65.95 -19.66
N VAL A 1026 -5.19 64.98 -18.79
CA VAL A 1026 -6.58 64.72 -18.35
C VAL A 1026 -7.11 65.84 -17.45
N LEU A 1027 -6.28 66.43 -16.59
CA LEU A 1027 -6.64 67.61 -15.80
C LEU A 1027 -6.82 68.86 -16.68
N ALA A 1028 -5.98 69.05 -17.70
CA ALA A 1028 -6.11 70.15 -18.65
C ALA A 1028 -7.40 70.05 -19.49
N THR A 1029 -7.79 68.86 -19.95
CA THR A 1029 -9.04 68.67 -20.70
C THR A 1029 -10.29 68.85 -19.83
N PHE A 1030 -10.26 68.46 -18.55
CA PHE A 1030 -11.34 68.76 -17.60
C PHE A 1030 -11.51 70.26 -17.30
N LEU A 1031 -10.43 71.04 -17.31
CA LEU A 1031 -10.47 72.49 -17.08
C LEU A 1031 -10.91 73.32 -18.31
N ILE A 1032 -10.92 72.74 -19.51
CA ILE A 1032 -11.28 73.41 -20.77
C ILE A 1032 -12.74 73.15 -21.18
N LEU A 1033 -13.41 72.16 -20.55
CA LEU A 1033 -14.78 71.73 -20.89
C LEU A 1033 -15.88 72.27 -19.97
N ILE A 1034 -15.63 73.38 -19.27
CA ILE A 1034 -16.68 74.16 -18.56
C ILE A 1034 -16.92 75.49 -19.27
N PRO A 1035 -17.88 75.57 -20.21
CA PRO A 1035 -18.45 76.83 -20.65
C PRO A 1035 -19.66 77.21 -19.76
N LEU A 1036 -19.46 78.26 -18.94
CA LEU A 1036 -20.47 79.08 -18.23
C LEU A 1036 -21.60 78.35 -17.46
#